data_AF-A0AB34J3I7-F1
#
_entry.id   AF-A0AB34J3I7-F1
#
_cell.length_a   1.000
_cell.length_b   1.000
_cell.length_c   1.000
_cell.angle_alpha   90.00
_cell.angle_beta   90.00
_cell.angle_gamma   90.00
#
_symmetry.space_group_name_H-M   'P 1'
#
loop_
_entity.id
_entity.type
_entity.pdbx_description
1 polymer ?
#
loop_
_entity_poly.entity_id
_entity_poly.type
_entity_poly.pdbx_seq_one_letter_code
_entity_poly.pdbx_strand_id
1 'polypeptide(L)'
;MLLLLLLLPPPVACSDWVDIDTPASAHLHPSYFDGAPLLLTFSDEFAREGRSFVDGNDARWTSLQLPPSTNFQVNWYNESLAFTRDGKLELSTIHKEVTFPAGNGSFETRYMQSAMLQTWNKFCFSEGLIELRAKLPGKPEQAGLWPAFWLMGNLGRATYTSSTDGLWPWIFDECVPLDSPDCEANQCYSQRISACDPDPGFGMNPYQGRGSPEIDIIEVVPGSGDVVYPPKPECKNSPYRDEATANALALKKPFVSTTLQAAPGFPTGSDQRPPDACVPERGNTSAELQWYYGLDIFSVHNASTHDVVFNIEFFGGSFPDYMGGDGLQIDVVSANTALGSTYWDDYHVYSCEWRPGKQGYIVWLLDGIVQYTLEASVLGTPRPITKDGIGIGTRRGLSVPSEPMYVILNVDISPVWGWKSHSPTTNCDAPCECCYDCKRLECTRCMKTDASGKPYNVRAWFADFCDTLPASFLIDWVRVHQPPTSTSVGCSTPSHPTKLWIAAHEESYRNPDQEVPMLAVVPGGGGCDDDARCNSPHGSCVNGACVCSSRQWTGPFCLSQAAGDALACHDFETQARYAYPVVNKSRSQQCAVSPKYNITWLQHLRAAACERAEAEGWSLALQACTDSNATSPDAAYAACSEFARTSHVVRALYSDSEGTECCNTFIIDLQGDLRLQCLRGTTPGWLLLGVPVVFLLAIVVTMTFKKARQQAADVQQHEDPLDLDANGPTIEIADDSPVSQRKLADRCLLWCSEDARNVRRQLADRLRERFGFQASSCAVQLEHLEALVVSHLGTSDGNFGEAVKNLHESILEHFEHWHLHVSERPVALKSSSAAYAKAKMNRSQKQHVSWFLADRNMAHKVWQRQTEDDQLEEILLYLLIWGEAGNLRFMPELLCFLFEIARGHLSAPTTCAVHEGWYLEKIVKPLYSCIFKETYQGMKNGKPQLLGPERMPK
;
A
#
# COMPACT_ATOMS: atom_id res chain seq x y z
N MET A 1 -38.07 -10.77 -13.36
CA MET A 1 -37.03 -9.72 -13.20
C MET A 1 -36.32 -9.74 -11.84
N LEU A 2 -37.02 -9.61 -10.69
CA LEU A 2 -36.38 -9.66 -9.35
C LEU A 2 -35.46 -10.87 -9.09
N LEU A 3 -35.78 -12.05 -9.65
CA LEU A 3 -34.98 -13.27 -9.51
C LEU A 3 -33.62 -13.24 -10.24
N LEU A 4 -33.48 -12.45 -11.30
CA LEU A 4 -32.25 -12.35 -12.10
C LEU A 4 -31.24 -11.38 -11.46
N LEU A 5 -31.72 -10.40 -10.69
CA LEU A 5 -30.90 -9.46 -9.92
C LEU A 5 -30.33 -10.09 -8.64
N LEU A 6 -31.02 -11.07 -8.06
CA LEU A 6 -30.56 -11.84 -6.89
C LEU A 6 -29.48 -12.90 -7.22
N LEU A 7 -29.15 -13.08 -8.51
CA LEU A 7 -28.15 -14.04 -9.00
C LEU A 7 -26.83 -13.39 -9.41
N LEU A 8 -26.70 -12.07 -9.34
CA LEU A 8 -25.42 -11.40 -9.55
C LEU A 8 -24.51 -11.70 -8.33
N PRO A 9 -23.28 -12.18 -8.54
CA PRO A 9 -22.32 -12.28 -7.45
C PRO A 9 -22.10 -10.89 -6.84
N PRO A 10 -21.77 -10.77 -5.54
CA PRO A 10 -21.33 -9.50 -4.99
C PRO A 10 -20.18 -8.98 -5.86
N PRO A 11 -20.10 -7.66 -6.13
CA PRO A 11 -18.93 -7.09 -6.78
C PRO A 11 -17.70 -7.50 -5.96
N VAL A 12 -16.88 -8.32 -6.61
CA VAL A 12 -15.59 -8.79 -6.13
C VAL A 12 -14.74 -7.55 -5.82
N ALA A 13 -14.10 -7.54 -4.66
CA ALA A 13 -13.14 -6.52 -4.29
C ALA A 13 -12.00 -6.48 -5.32
N CYS A 14 -11.80 -5.39 -6.04
CA CYS A 14 -10.59 -5.12 -6.83
C CYS A 14 -9.76 -4.05 -6.13
N SER A 15 -9.15 -4.41 -4.99
CA SER A 15 -8.07 -3.58 -4.42
C SER A 15 -7.10 -3.27 -5.56
N ASP A 16 -6.58 -2.03 -5.68
CA ASP A 16 -5.63 -1.69 -6.76
C ASP A 16 -4.38 -2.60 -6.74
N TRP A 17 -4.15 -3.25 -5.61
CA TRP A 17 -3.10 -4.22 -5.34
C TRP A 17 -3.42 -5.65 -5.78
N VAL A 18 -4.67 -5.96 -6.14
CA VAL A 18 -5.09 -7.26 -6.69
C VAL A 18 -4.87 -7.24 -8.19
N ASP A 19 -4.11 -8.22 -8.68
CA ASP A 19 -3.87 -8.46 -10.10
C ASP A 19 -5.19 -8.78 -10.81
N ILE A 20 -5.44 -8.13 -11.94
CA ILE A 20 -6.60 -8.35 -12.80
C ILE A 20 -6.71 -9.80 -13.30
N ASP A 21 -5.59 -10.52 -13.38
CA ASP A 21 -5.55 -11.91 -13.81
C ASP A 21 -5.85 -12.90 -12.66
N THR A 22 -6.01 -12.43 -11.41
CA THR A 22 -6.29 -13.31 -10.27
C THR A 22 -7.67 -13.98 -10.37
N PRO A 23 -7.75 -15.32 -10.26
CA PRO A 23 -9.02 -16.02 -10.39
C PRO A 23 -10.00 -15.67 -9.25
N ALA A 24 -11.30 -15.61 -9.58
CA ALA A 24 -12.37 -15.34 -8.63
C ALA A 24 -12.34 -16.27 -7.39
N SER A 25 -11.91 -17.53 -7.56
CA SER A 25 -11.78 -18.50 -6.48
C SER A 25 -10.73 -18.14 -5.42
N ALA A 26 -9.75 -17.29 -5.77
CA ALA A 26 -8.68 -16.88 -4.87
C ALA A 26 -9.06 -15.67 -3.99
N HIS A 27 -10.22 -15.06 -4.18
CA HIS A 27 -10.59 -13.83 -3.44
C HIS A 27 -10.96 -14.05 -1.98
N LEU A 28 -11.26 -15.30 -1.61
CA LEU A 28 -11.62 -15.70 -0.26
C LEU A 28 -10.77 -16.90 0.15
N HIS A 29 -10.15 -16.81 1.31
CA HIS A 29 -9.39 -17.90 1.90
C HIS A 29 -9.81 -18.10 3.36
N PRO A 30 -10.04 -19.33 3.84
CA PRO A 30 -10.24 -19.57 5.28
C PRO A 30 -8.90 -19.44 6.02
N SER A 31 -8.87 -18.78 7.17
CA SER A 31 -7.70 -18.80 8.06
C SER A 31 -7.33 -20.25 8.40
N TYR A 32 -6.02 -20.55 8.38
CA TYR A 32 -5.49 -21.84 8.81
C TYR A 32 -5.49 -22.00 10.33
N PHE A 33 -5.66 -20.91 11.07
CA PHE A 33 -5.68 -20.92 12.54
C PHE A 33 -7.09 -21.16 13.10
N ASP A 34 -8.09 -20.39 12.68
CA ASP A 34 -9.45 -20.44 13.24
C ASP A 34 -10.57 -20.68 12.21
N GLY A 35 -10.23 -20.74 10.92
CA GLY A 35 -11.20 -20.90 9.82
C GLY A 35 -12.00 -19.64 9.49
N ALA A 36 -11.72 -18.49 10.10
CA ALA A 36 -12.37 -17.22 9.78
C ALA A 36 -12.08 -16.81 8.32
N PRO A 37 -13.01 -16.11 7.65
CA PRO A 37 -12.78 -15.69 6.27
C PRO A 37 -11.71 -14.59 6.19
N LEU A 38 -10.76 -14.76 5.28
CA LEU A 38 -9.79 -13.77 4.84
C LEU A 38 -10.12 -13.32 3.41
N LEU A 39 -10.01 -12.02 3.15
CA LEU A 39 -10.21 -11.39 1.84
C LEU A 39 -8.88 -11.19 1.15
N LEU A 40 -8.80 -11.45 -0.14
CA LEU A 40 -7.62 -11.10 -0.93
C LEU A 40 -7.44 -9.58 -0.97
N THR A 41 -6.25 -9.10 -0.60
CA THR A 41 -5.91 -7.67 -0.57
C THR A 41 -4.77 -7.31 -1.52
N PHE A 42 -3.89 -8.26 -1.85
CA PHE A 42 -2.85 -8.13 -2.85
C PHE A 42 -2.66 -9.43 -3.61
N SER A 43 -2.36 -9.32 -4.90
CA SER A 43 -1.86 -10.43 -5.69
C SER A 43 -0.98 -9.95 -6.85
N ASP A 44 -0.12 -10.85 -7.31
CA ASP A 44 0.55 -10.77 -8.60
C ASP A 44 0.60 -12.18 -9.18
N GLU A 45 -0.03 -12.37 -10.36
CA GLU A 45 -0.07 -13.65 -11.08
C GLU A 45 1.03 -13.74 -12.15
N PHE A 46 1.81 -12.66 -12.34
CA PHE A 46 2.93 -12.58 -13.28
C PHE A 46 2.57 -12.97 -14.72
N ALA A 47 1.30 -12.88 -15.10
CA ALA A 47 0.77 -13.42 -16.35
C ALA A 47 1.20 -12.60 -17.59
N ARG A 48 1.65 -11.36 -17.40
CA ARG A 48 2.11 -10.49 -18.48
C ARG A 48 3.55 -10.83 -18.86
N GLU A 49 3.79 -11.16 -20.12
CA GLU A 49 5.12 -11.52 -20.63
C GLU A 49 6.07 -10.31 -20.68
N GLY A 50 7.35 -10.53 -20.33
CA GLY A 50 8.40 -9.52 -20.52
C GLY A 50 8.37 -8.33 -19.56
N ARG A 51 7.63 -8.40 -18.44
CA ARG A 51 7.75 -7.40 -17.37
C ARG A 51 9.19 -7.34 -16.88
N SER A 52 9.66 -6.12 -16.71
CA SER A 52 10.96 -5.81 -16.12
C SER A 52 10.73 -5.19 -14.76
N PHE A 53 11.52 -5.62 -13.78
CA PHE A 53 11.44 -5.12 -12.41
C PHE A 53 12.60 -4.21 -12.04
N VAL A 54 13.36 -3.72 -13.03
CA VAL A 54 14.33 -2.63 -12.84
C VAL A 54 13.67 -1.47 -12.11
N ASP A 55 14.42 -0.77 -11.27
CA ASP A 55 13.86 0.30 -10.46
C ASP A 55 13.13 1.35 -11.32
N GLY A 56 11.91 1.72 -10.90
CA GLY A 56 11.01 2.59 -11.67
C GLY A 56 10.18 1.91 -12.79
N ASN A 57 10.33 0.61 -13.06
CA ASN A 57 9.58 -0.04 -14.15
C ASN A 57 8.25 -0.67 -13.72
N ASP A 58 8.09 -1.06 -12.46
CA ASP A 58 6.93 -1.82 -11.97
C ASP A 58 6.34 -1.18 -10.72
N ALA A 59 5.01 -1.17 -10.58
CA ALA A 59 4.33 -0.51 -9.47
C ALA A 59 4.33 -1.34 -8.17
N ARG A 60 4.52 -2.65 -8.25
CA ARG A 60 4.48 -3.57 -7.10
C ARG A 60 5.88 -3.92 -6.63
N TRP A 61 6.80 -4.16 -7.58
CA TRP A 61 8.11 -4.73 -7.28
C TRP A 61 9.27 -3.85 -7.75
N THR A 62 10.43 -3.97 -7.11
CA THR A 62 11.72 -3.43 -7.57
C THR A 62 12.78 -4.50 -7.40
N SER A 63 13.63 -4.70 -8.41
CA SER A 63 14.80 -5.56 -8.37
C SER A 63 16.06 -4.74 -8.08
N LEU A 64 17.08 -5.39 -7.51
CA LEU A 64 18.28 -4.73 -7.02
C LEU A 64 19.50 -4.93 -7.92
N GLN A 65 20.35 -3.89 -7.96
CA GLN A 65 21.60 -3.84 -8.71
C GLN A 65 22.77 -3.50 -7.76
N LEU A 66 23.18 -4.46 -6.92
CA LEU A 66 24.23 -4.25 -5.91
C LEU A 66 24.78 -5.57 -5.34
N PRO A 67 25.94 -5.56 -4.67
CA PRO A 67 26.43 -6.74 -3.97
C PRO A 67 25.69 -6.87 -2.64
N PRO A 68 25.26 -8.07 -2.24
CA PRO A 68 24.77 -8.31 -0.89
C PRO A 68 25.87 -8.00 0.14
N SER A 69 25.46 -7.48 1.30
CA SER A 69 26.35 -6.89 2.32
C SER A 69 26.47 -7.72 3.60
N THR A 70 25.79 -8.87 3.67
CA THR A 70 25.68 -9.70 4.87
C THR A 70 26.10 -11.16 4.59
N ASN A 71 26.11 -12.02 5.61
CA ASN A 71 26.15 -13.49 5.47
C ASN A 71 27.20 -14.07 4.50
N PHE A 72 28.34 -13.39 4.30
CA PHE A 72 29.41 -13.77 3.37
C PHE A 72 28.95 -14.10 1.94
N GLN A 73 27.84 -13.53 1.49
CA GLN A 73 27.24 -13.81 0.18
C GLN A 73 28.26 -13.53 -0.95
N VAL A 74 28.22 -14.34 -2.02
CA VAL A 74 29.20 -14.33 -3.13
C VAL A 74 28.63 -14.00 -4.50
N ASN A 75 27.32 -13.83 -4.59
CA ASN A 75 26.63 -13.30 -5.76
C ASN A 75 26.70 -11.77 -5.82
N TRP A 76 26.38 -11.24 -7.00
CA TRP A 76 25.98 -9.85 -7.23
C TRP A 76 24.51 -9.84 -7.65
N TYR A 77 23.68 -8.98 -7.08
CA TYR A 77 22.31 -8.83 -7.55
C TYR A 77 22.26 -8.01 -8.83
N ASN A 78 21.68 -8.60 -9.88
CA ASN A 78 21.48 -7.96 -11.16
C ASN A 78 19.97 -7.83 -11.43
N GLU A 79 19.51 -6.59 -11.54
CA GLU A 79 18.10 -6.26 -11.72
C GLU A 79 17.48 -6.82 -13.01
N SER A 80 18.30 -7.12 -14.02
CA SER A 80 17.85 -7.72 -15.28
C SER A 80 17.62 -9.23 -15.19
N LEU A 81 17.98 -9.87 -14.08
CA LEU A 81 17.75 -11.30 -13.85
C LEU A 81 16.43 -11.60 -13.13
N ALA A 82 15.63 -10.57 -12.86
CA ALA A 82 14.22 -10.68 -12.49
C ALA A 82 13.35 -10.21 -13.66
N PHE A 83 12.57 -11.13 -14.23
CA PHE A 83 11.65 -10.82 -15.33
C PHE A 83 10.51 -11.82 -15.38
N THR A 84 9.45 -11.50 -16.12
CA THR A 84 8.38 -12.48 -16.37
C THR A 84 8.59 -13.20 -17.70
N ARG A 85 8.41 -14.52 -17.68
CA ARG A 85 8.44 -15.38 -18.85
C ARG A 85 7.49 -16.55 -18.69
N ASP A 86 6.78 -16.90 -19.76
CA ASP A 86 5.81 -18.00 -19.80
C ASP A 86 4.72 -17.86 -18.72
N GLY A 87 4.31 -16.62 -18.43
CA GLY A 87 3.31 -16.29 -17.41
C GLY A 87 3.75 -16.62 -15.97
N LYS A 88 5.04 -16.49 -15.69
CA LYS A 88 5.69 -16.71 -14.39
C LYS A 88 6.70 -15.61 -14.14
N LEU A 89 6.98 -15.32 -12.88
CA LEU A 89 8.20 -14.60 -12.50
C LEU A 89 9.38 -15.58 -12.47
N GLU A 90 10.49 -15.18 -13.08
CA GLU A 90 11.74 -15.90 -13.06
C GLU A 90 12.82 -15.07 -12.39
N LEU A 91 13.44 -15.64 -11.35
CA LEU A 91 14.67 -15.12 -10.75
C LEU A 91 15.83 -16.02 -11.17
N SER A 92 16.64 -15.55 -12.11
CA SER A 92 17.75 -16.33 -12.68
C SER A 92 19.06 -16.13 -11.90
N THR A 93 19.80 -17.22 -11.72
CA THR A 93 21.17 -17.23 -11.22
C THR A 93 22.10 -17.72 -12.33
N ILE A 94 23.16 -16.96 -12.61
CA ILE A 94 24.10 -17.23 -13.72
C ILE A 94 25.56 -17.08 -13.27
N HIS A 95 26.47 -17.77 -13.96
CA HIS A 95 27.90 -17.50 -13.88
C HIS A 95 28.26 -16.34 -14.83
N LYS A 96 28.52 -15.17 -14.25
CA LYS A 96 28.95 -13.97 -14.99
C LYS A 96 29.76 -13.06 -14.07
N GLU A 97 30.98 -12.78 -14.49
CA GLU A 97 31.87 -11.88 -13.76
C GLU A 97 31.36 -10.43 -13.76
N VAL A 98 31.47 -9.78 -12.61
CA VAL A 98 31.23 -8.35 -12.41
C VAL A 98 32.27 -7.79 -11.46
N THR A 99 32.84 -6.65 -11.85
CA THR A 99 33.80 -5.90 -11.05
C THR A 99 33.20 -4.56 -10.66
N PHE A 100 33.26 -4.21 -9.38
CA PHE A 100 32.65 -3.00 -8.82
C PHE A 100 33.54 -2.39 -7.72
N PRO A 101 33.37 -1.10 -7.40
CA PRO A 101 34.15 -0.46 -6.34
C PRO A 101 33.72 -0.95 -4.94
N ALA A 102 34.69 -1.32 -4.10
CA ALA A 102 34.46 -1.90 -2.77
C ALA A 102 34.36 -0.85 -1.63
N GLY A 103 34.04 0.41 -1.96
CA GLY A 103 33.91 1.52 -0.99
C GLY A 103 35.21 2.03 -0.35
N ASN A 104 36.29 1.24 -0.33
CA ASN A 104 37.61 1.59 0.22
C ASN A 104 38.63 2.07 -0.84
N GLY A 105 38.15 2.38 -2.06
CA GLY A 105 39.01 2.74 -3.20
C GLY A 105 39.62 1.55 -3.95
N SER A 106 39.36 0.31 -3.52
CA SER A 106 39.68 -0.90 -4.28
C SER A 106 38.50 -1.39 -5.13
N PHE A 107 38.77 -2.36 -6.00
CA PHE A 107 37.75 -3.05 -6.78
C PHE A 107 37.60 -4.48 -6.28
N GLU A 108 36.36 -4.93 -6.24
CA GLU A 108 35.99 -6.29 -5.91
C GLU A 108 35.37 -6.97 -7.14
N THR A 109 35.59 -8.27 -7.28
CA THR A 109 35.04 -9.07 -8.38
C THR A 109 34.22 -10.23 -7.85
N ARG A 110 32.99 -10.36 -8.35
CA ARG A 110 32.09 -11.50 -8.08
C ARG A 110 31.85 -12.24 -9.39
N TYR A 111 31.79 -13.56 -9.32
CA TYR A 111 31.70 -14.43 -10.50
C TYR A 111 30.29 -14.98 -10.76
N MET A 112 29.39 -14.76 -9.80
CA MET A 112 28.00 -15.18 -9.87
C MET A 112 27.10 -13.96 -9.83
N GLN A 113 26.05 -13.98 -10.65
CA GLN A 113 24.98 -12.99 -10.59
C GLN A 113 23.66 -13.70 -10.31
N SER A 114 22.81 -13.04 -9.54
CA SER A 114 21.49 -13.53 -9.18
C SER A 114 20.50 -12.38 -9.08
N ALA A 115 19.26 -12.64 -8.66
CA ALA A 115 18.24 -11.61 -8.50
C ALA A 115 17.69 -11.56 -7.06
N MET A 116 17.37 -10.34 -6.64
CA MET A 116 16.51 -10.04 -5.49
C MET A 116 15.40 -9.10 -5.97
N LEU A 117 14.19 -9.34 -5.50
CA LEU A 117 12.98 -8.61 -5.82
C LEU A 117 12.26 -8.24 -4.52
N GLN A 118 11.84 -6.98 -4.37
CA GLN A 118 11.20 -6.48 -3.16
C GLN A 118 9.99 -5.59 -3.45
N THR A 119 9.01 -5.58 -2.54
CA THR A 119 7.91 -4.59 -2.53
C THR A 119 8.18 -3.40 -1.60
N TRP A 120 9.43 -3.23 -1.14
CA TRP A 120 9.82 -2.20 -0.17
C TRP A 120 9.29 -0.82 -0.56
N ASN A 121 8.67 -0.12 0.39
CA ASN A 121 8.05 1.19 0.21
C ASN A 121 7.03 1.30 -0.96
N LYS A 122 6.55 0.18 -1.50
CA LYS A 122 5.47 0.09 -2.48
C LYS A 122 4.25 -0.55 -1.84
N PHE A 123 4.36 -1.85 -1.55
CA PHE A 123 3.31 -2.62 -0.91
C PHE A 123 3.81 -3.19 0.42
N CYS A 124 3.06 -2.89 1.48
CA CYS A 124 3.28 -3.45 2.81
C CYS A 124 1.94 -3.81 3.45
N PHE A 125 1.97 -4.74 4.39
CA PHE A 125 0.80 -5.20 5.15
C PHE A 125 1.24 -5.66 6.54
N SER A 126 0.33 -5.64 7.51
CA SER A 126 0.66 -5.83 8.93
C SER A 126 0.11 -7.12 9.54
N GLU A 127 -0.76 -7.83 8.83
CA GLU A 127 -1.35 -9.10 9.29
C GLU A 127 -1.99 -9.85 8.12
N GLY A 128 -2.29 -11.13 8.34
CA GLY A 128 -3.02 -11.97 7.39
C GLY A 128 -2.21 -13.19 6.94
N LEU A 129 -2.68 -13.81 5.87
CA LEU A 129 -2.04 -14.92 5.18
C LEU A 129 -1.29 -14.38 3.97
N ILE A 130 -0.02 -14.76 3.80
CA ILE A 130 0.70 -14.61 2.55
C ILE A 130 1.09 -15.98 2.02
N GLU A 131 0.95 -16.15 0.71
CA GLU A 131 1.21 -17.38 -0.01
C GLU A 131 2.06 -17.11 -1.26
N LEU A 132 3.07 -17.95 -1.48
CA LEU A 132 3.90 -17.99 -2.68
C LEU A 132 3.76 -19.38 -3.31
N ARG A 133 3.33 -19.44 -4.57
CA ARG A 133 3.41 -20.69 -5.35
C ARG A 133 4.66 -20.68 -6.21
N ALA A 134 5.63 -21.55 -5.93
CA ALA A 134 6.92 -21.53 -6.62
C ALA A 134 7.55 -22.92 -6.77
N LYS A 135 8.52 -23.01 -7.69
CA LYS A 135 9.38 -24.17 -7.93
C LYS A 135 10.84 -23.77 -7.74
N LEU A 136 11.55 -24.51 -6.89
CA LEU A 136 12.91 -24.17 -6.45
C LEU A 136 13.96 -24.29 -7.58
N PRO A 137 15.02 -23.47 -7.55
CA PRO A 137 16.11 -23.50 -8.53
C PRO A 137 17.10 -24.65 -8.27
N GLY A 138 17.79 -25.08 -9.33
CA GLY A 138 18.92 -26.01 -9.23
C GLY A 138 18.48 -27.46 -9.04
N LYS A 139 19.19 -28.19 -8.17
CA LYS A 139 18.92 -29.60 -7.86
C LYS A 139 18.83 -29.80 -6.34
N PRO A 140 17.97 -30.71 -5.85
CA PRO A 140 17.76 -30.90 -4.41
C PRO A 140 19.05 -31.26 -3.67
N GLU A 141 19.85 -32.16 -4.25
CA GLU A 141 21.08 -32.67 -3.64
C GLU A 141 22.30 -31.77 -3.83
N GLN A 142 22.18 -30.71 -4.65
CA GLN A 142 23.30 -29.83 -4.97
C GLN A 142 23.30 -28.60 -4.06
N ALA A 143 24.23 -28.59 -3.10
CA ALA A 143 24.50 -27.40 -2.29
C ALA A 143 25.00 -26.24 -3.15
N GLY A 144 24.66 -25.01 -2.77
CA GLY A 144 25.15 -23.82 -3.47
C GLY A 144 24.18 -22.65 -3.41
N LEU A 145 22.97 -22.88 -3.91
CA LEU A 145 21.91 -21.88 -4.00
C LEU A 145 21.17 -21.75 -2.67
N TRP A 146 20.71 -20.53 -2.39
CA TRP A 146 19.90 -20.17 -1.24
C TRP A 146 18.69 -19.37 -1.71
N PRO A 147 17.64 -20.02 -2.24
CA PRO A 147 16.38 -19.36 -2.55
C PRO A 147 15.65 -19.01 -1.25
N ALA A 148 15.12 -17.80 -1.18
CA ALA A 148 14.42 -17.28 -0.03
C ALA A 148 13.16 -16.47 -0.39
N PHE A 149 12.19 -16.53 0.51
CA PHE A 149 10.94 -15.76 0.52
C PHE A 149 10.66 -15.37 1.96
N TRP A 150 10.66 -14.07 2.21
CA TRP A 150 10.68 -13.53 3.56
C TRP A 150 10.09 -12.12 3.58
N LEU A 151 9.81 -11.64 4.79
CA LEU A 151 9.21 -10.35 5.06
C LEU A 151 10.13 -9.54 5.96
N MET A 152 10.18 -8.23 5.74
CA MET A 152 10.87 -7.30 6.63
C MET A 152 10.01 -6.05 6.91
N GLY A 153 10.10 -5.47 8.10
CA GLY A 153 9.44 -4.21 8.43
C GLY A 153 9.95 -3.04 7.59
N ASN A 154 9.05 -2.15 7.14
CA ASN A 154 9.38 -1.13 6.14
C ASN A 154 10.43 -0.08 6.59
N LEU A 155 10.68 0.04 7.90
CA LEU A 155 11.71 0.93 8.44
C LEU A 155 13.13 0.52 8.04
N GLY A 156 13.38 -0.77 7.82
CA GLY A 156 14.62 -1.26 7.23
C GLY A 156 14.45 -1.60 5.76
N ARG A 157 15.55 -1.57 5.00
CA ARG A 157 15.60 -2.05 3.62
C ARG A 157 16.68 -3.11 3.49
N ALA A 158 16.29 -4.32 3.10
CA ALA A 158 17.18 -5.45 2.92
C ALA A 158 18.35 -5.09 2.00
N THR A 159 19.54 -5.59 2.31
CA THR A 159 20.86 -5.27 1.70
C THR A 159 21.43 -3.88 1.99
N TYR A 160 20.62 -2.92 2.45
CA TYR A 160 21.08 -1.58 2.87
C TYR A 160 21.27 -1.54 4.39
N THR A 161 22.39 -2.09 4.88
CA THR A 161 22.65 -2.30 6.32
C THR A 161 22.59 -1.03 7.16
N SER A 162 22.91 0.13 6.60
CA SER A 162 22.76 1.42 7.28
C SER A 162 21.30 1.74 7.63
N SER A 163 20.33 1.26 6.85
CA SER A 163 18.90 1.44 7.14
C SER A 163 18.38 0.50 8.23
N THR A 164 19.09 -0.58 8.53
CA THR A 164 18.68 -1.58 9.53
C THR A 164 19.30 -1.34 10.91
N ASP A 165 20.27 -0.43 11.00
CA ASP A 165 21.02 -0.15 12.23
C ASP A 165 20.15 0.45 13.34
N GLY A 166 20.10 -0.24 14.47
CA GLY A 166 19.23 0.06 15.61
C GLY A 166 17.74 -0.25 15.39
N LEU A 167 17.35 -0.78 14.23
CA LEU A 167 15.95 -1.02 13.84
C LEU A 167 15.65 -2.51 13.67
N TRP A 168 16.53 -3.24 13.00
CA TRP A 168 16.41 -4.69 12.85
C TRP A 168 17.00 -5.43 14.06
N PRO A 169 16.38 -6.51 14.57
CA PRO A 169 15.05 -7.07 14.26
C PRO A 169 14.02 -6.73 15.37
N TRP A 170 13.89 -5.46 15.74
CA TRP A 170 13.10 -5.06 16.91
C TRP A 170 11.59 -5.30 16.74
N ILE A 171 10.99 -5.95 17.75
CA ILE A 171 9.53 -6.21 17.88
C ILE A 171 8.99 -5.74 19.24
N PHE A 172 9.62 -4.69 19.78
CA PHE A 172 9.42 -4.21 21.14
C PHE A 172 8.78 -2.82 21.16
N ASP A 173 7.68 -2.69 21.91
CA ASP A 173 6.88 -1.48 22.04
C ASP A 173 6.48 -1.27 23.51
N GLU A 174 7.48 -1.23 24.40
CA GLU A 174 7.28 -0.89 25.81
C GLU A 174 8.40 0.05 26.29
N CYS A 175 8.04 1.05 27.11
CA CYS A 175 9.05 1.95 27.67
C CYS A 175 9.74 1.27 28.87
N VAL A 176 11.06 1.09 28.75
CA VAL A 176 11.98 0.77 29.85
C VAL A 176 13.00 1.91 29.97
N PRO A 177 12.87 2.81 30.96
CA PRO A 177 13.80 3.92 31.14
C PRO A 177 15.25 3.47 31.32
N LEU A 178 16.22 4.28 30.87
CA LEU A 178 17.65 3.96 30.94
C LEU A 178 18.19 3.77 32.37
N ASP A 179 17.55 4.42 33.35
CA ASP A 179 17.86 4.34 34.77
C ASP A 179 17.05 3.24 35.51
N SER A 180 16.17 2.54 34.78
CA SER A 180 15.40 1.43 35.33
C SER A 180 16.30 0.25 35.68
N PRO A 181 16.05 -0.46 36.81
CA PRO A 181 16.70 -1.72 37.10
C PRO A 181 16.39 -2.82 36.08
N ASP A 182 15.39 -2.61 35.22
CA ASP A 182 15.02 -3.53 34.14
C ASP A 182 15.75 -3.26 32.81
N CYS A 183 16.56 -2.19 32.71
CA CYS A 183 17.14 -1.81 31.42
C CYS A 183 18.06 -2.88 30.84
N GLU A 184 18.95 -3.48 31.65
CA GLU A 184 19.86 -4.53 31.19
C GLU A 184 19.09 -5.74 30.66
N ALA A 185 18.03 -6.16 31.37
CA ALA A 185 17.17 -7.27 30.97
C ALA A 185 16.40 -7.05 29.65
N ASN A 186 16.20 -5.78 29.26
CA ASN A 186 15.46 -5.39 28.05
C ASN A 186 16.35 -4.76 26.98
N GLN A 187 17.66 -4.64 27.23
CA GLN A 187 18.64 -4.04 26.32
C GLN A 187 18.22 -2.64 25.86
N CYS A 188 17.78 -1.81 26.82
CA CYS A 188 17.04 -0.58 26.52
C CYS A 188 17.86 0.51 25.80
N TYR A 189 19.18 0.36 25.72
CA TYR A 189 20.10 1.25 25.01
C TYR A 189 20.09 1.03 23.48
N SER A 190 19.63 -0.13 23.01
CA SER A 190 19.94 -0.63 21.67
C SER A 190 18.80 -0.46 20.65
N GLN A 191 17.61 -0.04 21.08
CA GLN A 191 16.49 0.25 20.17
C GLN A 191 16.52 1.71 19.74
N ARG A 192 16.61 1.97 18.43
CA ARG A 192 16.71 3.33 17.90
C ARG A 192 15.44 4.16 18.03
N ILE A 193 14.27 3.53 17.92
CA ILE A 193 12.97 4.17 18.09
C ILE A 193 12.31 3.51 19.31
N SER A 194 12.45 4.13 20.47
CA SER A 194 12.02 3.59 21.76
C SER A 194 10.69 4.16 22.21
N ALA A 195 9.85 3.34 22.84
CA ALA A 195 8.59 3.78 23.44
C ALA A 195 8.78 4.73 24.64
N CYS A 196 10.01 4.96 25.11
CA CYS A 196 10.29 5.99 26.12
C CYS A 196 10.41 7.39 25.54
N ASP A 197 10.50 7.53 24.21
CA ASP A 197 10.70 8.82 23.56
C ASP A 197 9.35 9.57 23.37
N PRO A 198 9.14 10.73 24.01
CA PRO A 198 7.95 11.55 23.79
C PRO A 198 7.97 12.28 22.43
N ASP A 199 9.12 12.41 21.78
CA ASP A 199 9.26 13.08 20.48
C ASP A 199 10.38 12.44 19.65
N PRO A 200 10.13 11.24 19.08
CA PRO A 200 11.07 10.56 18.20
C PRO A 200 11.38 11.34 16.90
N GLY A 201 10.66 12.44 16.63
CA GLY A 201 10.83 13.26 15.45
C GLY A 201 10.36 12.59 14.15
N PHE A 202 10.56 13.29 13.03
CA PHE A 202 10.32 12.78 11.67
C PHE A 202 8.95 12.12 11.45
N GLY A 203 7.90 12.68 12.07
CA GLY A 203 6.52 12.20 11.94
C GLY A 203 6.21 10.89 12.64
N MET A 204 7.12 10.39 13.49
CA MET A 204 6.88 9.22 14.33
C MET A 204 5.91 9.53 15.47
N ASN A 205 5.15 8.52 15.91
CA ASN A 205 4.22 8.71 17.03
C ASN A 205 5.00 8.76 18.36
N PRO A 206 4.62 9.67 19.29
CA PRO A 206 5.14 9.68 20.66
C PRO A 206 4.90 8.36 21.39
N TYR A 207 5.86 7.95 22.21
CA TYR A 207 5.78 6.78 23.08
C TYR A 207 5.50 5.45 22.37
N GLN A 208 5.99 5.31 21.15
CA GLN A 208 5.84 4.09 20.35
C GLN A 208 7.22 3.52 20.00
N GLY A 209 7.50 2.32 20.50
CA GLY A 209 8.67 1.54 20.14
C GLY A 209 8.47 0.92 18.76
N ARG A 210 9.45 1.12 17.88
CA ARG A 210 9.35 0.72 16.47
C ARG A 210 10.61 -0.03 16.05
N GLY A 211 10.51 -0.75 14.94
CA GLY A 211 11.60 -1.58 14.44
C GLY A 211 11.40 -2.07 13.02
N SER A 212 12.29 -2.95 12.61
CA SER A 212 12.26 -3.64 11.33
C SER A 212 12.28 -5.16 11.57
N PRO A 213 11.15 -5.76 11.99
CA PRO A 213 11.02 -7.21 12.18
C PRO A 213 11.37 -8.00 10.92
N GLU A 214 11.70 -9.28 11.10
CA GLU A 214 11.97 -10.22 10.01
C GLU A 214 11.22 -11.54 10.24
N ILE A 215 10.46 -11.97 9.22
CA ILE A 215 9.77 -13.27 9.18
C ILE A 215 10.22 -14.01 7.92
N ASP A 216 10.93 -15.10 8.11
CA ASP A 216 11.40 -15.96 7.03
C ASP A 216 10.38 -17.07 6.78
N ILE A 217 9.82 -17.09 5.57
CA ILE A 217 8.79 -18.06 5.17
C ILE A 217 9.44 -19.26 4.47
N ILE A 218 10.47 -19.02 3.66
CA ILE A 218 11.38 -20.07 3.21
C ILE A 218 12.81 -19.53 3.19
N GLU A 219 13.73 -20.32 3.72
CA GLU A 219 15.15 -20.24 3.43
C GLU A 219 15.64 -21.66 3.16
N VAL A 220 15.82 -22.00 1.88
CA VAL A 220 16.13 -23.39 1.52
C VAL A 220 17.63 -23.67 1.64
N VAL A 221 17.94 -24.82 2.21
CA VAL A 221 19.27 -25.41 2.24
C VAL A 221 19.28 -26.68 1.38
N PRO A 222 19.70 -26.60 0.10
CA PRO A 222 19.89 -27.78 -0.72
C PRO A 222 21.14 -28.56 -0.31
N GLY A 223 21.20 -29.84 -0.66
CA GLY A 223 22.32 -30.72 -0.34
C GLY A 223 21.88 -32.15 -0.04
N SER A 224 22.86 -32.98 0.31
CA SER A 224 22.62 -34.36 0.73
C SER A 224 23.27 -34.63 2.09
N GLY A 225 22.72 -35.62 2.79
CA GLY A 225 23.23 -36.13 4.05
C GLY A 225 22.48 -35.56 5.26
N ASP A 226 22.75 -36.19 6.39
CA ASP A 226 22.16 -35.83 7.67
C ASP A 226 23.01 -34.74 8.33
N VAL A 227 22.34 -33.71 8.84
CA VAL A 227 22.91 -32.70 9.72
C VAL A 227 22.73 -33.22 11.13
N VAL A 228 23.78 -33.83 11.67
CA VAL A 228 23.84 -34.29 13.05
C VAL A 228 24.52 -33.23 13.90
N TYR A 229 23.81 -32.73 14.91
CA TYR A 229 24.38 -31.78 15.84
C TYR A 229 25.19 -32.52 16.92
N PRO A 230 26.50 -32.23 17.06
CA PRO A 230 27.34 -32.96 18.00
C PRO A 230 26.87 -32.67 19.43
N PRO A 231 26.75 -33.70 20.29
CA PRO A 231 26.45 -33.50 21.70
C PRO A 231 27.58 -32.67 22.34
N LYS A 232 27.22 -31.55 22.95
CA LYS A 232 28.16 -30.65 23.63
C LYS A 232 28.19 -30.96 25.14
N PRO A 233 29.34 -31.29 25.74
CA PRO A 233 29.46 -31.63 27.17
C PRO A 233 28.97 -30.53 28.13
N GLU A 234 29.05 -29.27 27.71
CA GLU A 234 28.54 -28.09 28.41
C GLU A 234 27.00 -28.06 28.48
N CYS A 235 26.30 -28.76 27.59
CA CYS A 235 24.85 -28.87 27.56
C CYS A 235 24.34 -29.93 28.54
N LYS A 236 24.64 -29.76 29.84
CA LYS A 236 24.31 -30.70 30.92
C LYS A 236 22.83 -31.12 30.95
N ASN A 237 21.95 -30.27 30.40
CA ASN A 237 20.51 -30.48 30.36
C ASN A 237 19.89 -30.66 28.95
N SER A 238 20.67 -30.88 27.89
CA SER A 238 20.11 -30.97 26.52
C SER A 238 19.52 -32.35 26.18
N PRO A 239 18.46 -32.48 25.35
CA PRO A 239 18.12 -33.74 24.68
C PRO A 239 19.28 -34.34 23.87
N TYR A 240 20.19 -33.52 23.36
CA TYR A 240 21.42 -33.93 22.65
C TYR A 240 22.52 -34.35 23.65
N ARG A 241 22.18 -35.19 24.62
CA ARG A 241 23.08 -35.66 25.70
C ARG A 241 24.02 -36.76 25.25
N ASP A 242 23.59 -37.54 24.28
CA ASP A 242 24.32 -38.68 23.76
C ASP A 242 24.21 -38.75 22.23
N GLU A 243 25.20 -39.38 21.62
CA GLU A 243 25.34 -39.51 20.18
C GLU A 243 24.15 -40.26 19.55
N ALA A 244 23.52 -41.21 20.25
CA ALA A 244 22.38 -41.94 19.72
C ALA A 244 21.13 -41.04 19.62
N THR A 245 20.87 -40.22 20.64
CA THR A 245 19.77 -39.24 20.62
C THR A 245 20.01 -38.13 19.59
N ALA A 246 21.26 -37.65 19.48
CA ALA A 246 21.63 -36.66 18.46
C ALA A 246 21.44 -37.18 17.03
N ASN A 247 21.82 -38.43 16.77
CA ASN A 247 21.59 -39.08 15.48
C ASN A 247 20.10 -39.32 15.19
N ALA A 248 19.29 -39.60 16.22
CA ALA A 248 17.85 -39.80 16.06
C ALA A 248 17.09 -38.52 15.71
N LEU A 249 17.64 -37.35 16.05
CA LEU A 249 17.07 -36.02 15.77
C LEU A 249 17.77 -35.30 14.60
N ALA A 250 18.56 -36.03 13.82
CA ALA A 250 19.32 -35.44 12.72
C ALA A 250 18.41 -34.87 11.63
N LEU A 251 18.71 -33.64 11.21
CA LEU A 251 17.97 -32.95 10.15
C LEU A 251 18.44 -33.46 8.78
N LYS A 252 17.50 -33.82 7.91
CA LYS A 252 17.82 -34.32 6.56
C LYS A 252 17.86 -33.17 5.56
N LYS A 253 18.92 -33.10 4.75
CA LYS A 253 18.95 -32.22 3.57
C LYS A 253 18.31 -32.91 2.35
N PRO A 254 17.65 -32.15 1.46
CA PRO A 254 17.43 -30.71 1.55
C PRO A 254 16.34 -30.35 2.59
N PHE A 255 16.37 -29.13 3.12
CA PHE A 255 15.34 -28.64 4.04
C PHE A 255 15.03 -27.16 3.80
N VAL A 256 13.89 -26.70 4.31
CA VAL A 256 13.54 -25.29 4.42
C VAL A 256 13.61 -24.84 5.87
N SER A 257 14.26 -23.70 6.12
CA SER A 257 14.23 -22.99 7.39
C SER A 257 13.12 -21.94 7.35
N THR A 258 12.38 -21.83 8.45
CA THR A 258 11.27 -20.89 8.68
C THR A 258 11.50 -20.24 10.03
N THR A 259 11.38 -18.91 10.11
CA THR A 259 11.97 -18.18 11.23
C THR A 259 11.22 -16.89 11.57
N LEU A 260 11.15 -16.56 12.86
CA LEU A 260 10.94 -15.19 13.36
C LEU A 260 12.23 -14.72 14.02
N GLN A 261 12.77 -13.58 13.57
CA GLN A 261 13.87 -12.91 14.24
C GLN A 261 13.33 -11.80 15.14
N ALA A 262 13.84 -11.74 16.37
CA ALA A 262 13.25 -10.93 17.42
C ALA A 262 14.28 -10.24 18.29
N ALA A 263 14.10 -8.94 18.50
CA ALA A 263 14.79 -8.18 19.53
C ALA A 263 13.80 -7.45 20.47
N PRO A 264 14.15 -7.30 21.75
CA PRO A 264 15.38 -7.77 22.39
C PRO A 264 15.32 -9.27 22.70
N GLY A 265 16.43 -9.98 22.46
CA GLY A 265 16.63 -11.34 22.93
C GLY A 265 16.87 -11.42 24.43
N PHE A 266 16.99 -12.64 24.97
CA PHE A 266 17.46 -12.84 26.33
C PHE A 266 18.95 -12.48 26.43
N PRO A 267 19.38 -11.62 27.38
CA PRO A 267 20.76 -11.13 27.45
C PRO A 267 21.81 -12.24 27.45
N THR A 268 22.94 -11.97 26.79
CA THR A 268 24.07 -12.91 26.67
C THR A 268 24.61 -13.32 28.04
N GLY A 269 24.67 -14.63 28.28
CA GLY A 269 25.14 -15.22 29.53
C GLY A 269 24.14 -15.14 30.70
N SER A 270 22.87 -14.83 30.45
CA SER A 270 21.81 -15.00 31.45
C SER A 270 21.52 -16.48 31.71
N ASP A 271 21.09 -16.82 32.93
CA ASP A 271 20.80 -18.20 33.35
C ASP A 271 19.61 -18.81 32.57
N GLN A 272 18.74 -17.95 32.01
CA GLN A 272 17.58 -18.34 31.19
C GLN A 272 17.96 -18.66 29.75
N ARG A 273 19.08 -18.14 29.24
CA ARG A 273 19.57 -18.43 27.89
C ARG A 273 20.42 -19.70 27.92
N PRO A 274 20.08 -20.75 27.13
CA PRO A 274 20.97 -21.90 27.02
C PRO A 274 22.32 -21.47 26.42
N PRO A 275 23.43 -22.13 26.75
CA PRO A 275 24.68 -21.92 26.03
C PRO A 275 24.49 -22.15 24.54
N ASP A 276 25.27 -21.47 23.69
CA ASP A 276 25.08 -21.54 22.23
C ASP A 276 25.11 -22.98 21.71
N ALA A 277 24.08 -23.33 20.92
CA ALA A 277 23.78 -24.67 20.42
C ALA A 277 23.45 -25.74 21.50
N CYS A 278 22.98 -25.31 22.69
CA CYS A 278 22.33 -26.18 23.66
C CYS A 278 20.81 -26.04 23.59
N VAL A 279 20.09 -27.16 23.71
CA VAL A 279 18.62 -27.17 23.71
C VAL A 279 18.10 -27.35 25.14
N PRO A 280 17.03 -26.65 25.57
CA PRO A 280 16.38 -26.91 26.86
C PRO A 280 15.78 -28.32 26.95
N GLU A 281 15.85 -29.00 28.10
CA GLU A 281 15.23 -30.33 28.31
C GLU A 281 13.69 -30.27 28.25
N ARG A 282 13.07 -31.36 27.76
CA ARG A 282 11.63 -31.56 27.88
C ARG A 282 11.23 -31.68 29.35
N GLY A 283 10.48 -30.70 29.86
CA GLY A 283 9.75 -30.81 31.13
C GLY A 283 10.56 -30.86 32.42
N ASN A 284 11.85 -30.48 32.43
CA ASN A 284 12.70 -30.62 33.63
C ASN A 284 13.45 -29.35 34.06
N THR A 285 13.19 -28.21 33.42
CA THR A 285 13.57 -26.88 33.93
C THR A 285 12.35 -26.20 34.52
N SER A 286 12.49 -25.54 35.66
CA SER A 286 11.43 -24.68 36.19
C SER A 286 11.06 -23.65 35.12
N ALA A 287 9.81 -23.17 35.13
CA ALA A 287 9.36 -22.10 34.24
C ALA A 287 10.32 -20.90 34.25
N GLU A 288 11.05 -20.70 35.35
CA GLU A 288 12.01 -19.61 35.61
C GLU A 288 13.36 -19.73 34.88
N LEU A 289 13.70 -20.91 34.33
CA LEU A 289 14.96 -21.17 33.62
C LEU A 289 14.74 -21.59 32.15
N GLN A 290 13.51 -21.47 31.65
CA GLN A 290 13.21 -21.71 30.24
C GLN A 290 13.33 -20.41 29.44
N TRP A 291 14.10 -20.47 28.36
CA TRP A 291 14.30 -19.38 27.41
C TRP A 291 12.97 -18.87 26.83
N TYR A 292 12.21 -19.74 26.17
CA TYR A 292 10.83 -19.47 25.73
C TYR A 292 9.88 -20.49 26.35
N TYR A 293 9.10 -20.06 27.33
CA TYR A 293 8.20 -20.94 28.07
C TYR A 293 6.97 -21.29 27.25
N GLY A 294 6.58 -22.57 27.31
CA GLY A 294 5.50 -23.10 26.48
C GLY A 294 5.95 -23.48 25.06
N LEU A 295 7.19 -23.16 24.67
CA LEU A 295 7.78 -23.69 23.44
C LEU A 295 8.16 -25.17 23.67
N ASP A 296 7.26 -26.11 23.34
CA ASP A 296 7.60 -27.54 23.34
C ASP A 296 8.34 -27.91 22.05
N ILE A 297 9.67 -27.85 22.14
CA ILE A 297 10.65 -28.15 21.09
C ILE A 297 10.48 -29.57 20.50
N PHE A 298 9.72 -30.46 21.16
CA PHE A 298 9.49 -31.85 20.72
C PHE A 298 8.03 -32.16 20.34
N SER A 299 7.11 -31.20 20.49
CA SER A 299 5.71 -31.40 20.11
C SER A 299 5.49 -31.42 18.59
N VAL A 300 6.42 -30.85 17.82
CA VAL A 300 6.32 -30.73 16.35
C VAL A 300 6.42 -32.08 15.65
N HIS A 301 7.07 -33.07 16.26
CA HIS A 301 7.19 -34.43 15.71
C HIS A 301 5.86 -35.21 15.62
N ASN A 302 4.80 -34.77 16.31
CA ASN A 302 3.53 -35.50 16.36
C ASN A 302 2.33 -34.75 15.76
N ALA A 303 2.52 -33.53 15.24
CA ALA A 303 1.43 -32.69 14.76
C ALA A 303 1.37 -32.52 13.23
N SER A 304 2.45 -32.85 12.50
CA SER A 304 2.51 -32.72 11.04
C SER A 304 2.99 -34.01 10.38
N THR A 305 2.65 -34.20 9.11
CA THR A 305 3.12 -35.32 8.28
C THR A 305 4.58 -35.14 7.81
N HIS A 306 5.29 -34.12 8.30
CA HIS A 306 6.65 -33.74 7.87
C HIS A 306 7.65 -33.93 9.02
N ASP A 307 8.89 -34.33 8.68
CA ASP A 307 10.03 -34.40 9.61
C ASP A 307 10.48 -32.95 9.97
N VAL A 308 9.70 -32.25 10.81
CA VAL A 308 10.02 -30.90 11.30
C VAL A 308 10.89 -30.99 12.55
N VAL A 309 11.99 -30.24 12.55
CA VAL A 309 12.95 -30.16 13.66
C VAL A 309 13.19 -28.69 13.97
N PHE A 310 13.00 -28.25 15.21
CA PHE A 310 13.38 -26.89 15.61
C PHE A 310 14.84 -26.61 15.26
N ASN A 311 15.15 -25.40 14.79
CA ASN A 311 16.49 -25.03 14.38
C ASN A 311 17.33 -24.67 15.61
N ILE A 312 18.26 -25.55 15.97
CA ILE A 312 19.06 -25.42 17.20
C ILE A 312 20.45 -24.80 16.98
N GLU A 313 20.82 -24.55 15.72
CA GLU A 313 22.05 -23.83 15.38
C GLU A 313 21.86 -22.33 15.39
N PHE A 314 20.62 -21.87 15.29
CA PHE A 314 20.30 -20.48 15.06
C PHE A 314 19.37 -19.96 16.16
N PHE A 315 19.91 -19.83 17.38
CA PHE A 315 19.22 -19.27 18.54
C PHE A 315 19.42 -17.74 18.68
N GLY A 316 19.91 -17.10 17.62
CA GLY A 316 20.24 -15.67 17.57
C GLY A 316 21.71 -15.37 17.85
N GLY A 317 22.07 -14.09 17.73
CA GLY A 317 23.46 -13.62 17.75
C GLY A 317 23.68 -12.49 18.75
N SER A 318 24.92 -12.41 19.27
CA SER A 318 25.39 -11.32 20.12
C SER A 318 26.23 -10.34 19.29
N PHE A 319 25.86 -9.08 19.33
CA PHE A 319 26.53 -7.96 18.67
C PHE A 319 27.11 -7.04 19.75
N PRO A 320 28.31 -7.31 20.27
CA PRO A 320 28.87 -6.57 21.40
C PRO A 320 29.16 -5.09 21.08
N ASP A 321 29.50 -4.78 19.82
CA ASP A 321 29.79 -3.41 19.37
C ASP A 321 28.61 -2.77 18.61
N TYR A 322 27.37 -3.05 19.04
CA TYR A 322 26.15 -2.48 18.43
C TYR A 322 25.91 -1.03 18.88
N MET A 323 25.51 -0.15 17.95
CA MET A 323 25.13 1.26 18.21
C MET A 323 26.11 2.07 19.09
N GLY A 324 27.41 1.88 18.92
CA GLY A 324 28.43 2.62 19.69
C GLY A 324 28.97 1.89 20.93
N GLY A 325 28.65 0.61 21.12
CA GLY A 325 29.25 -0.27 22.12
C GLY A 325 28.30 -0.82 23.19
N ASP A 326 26.99 -0.53 23.07
CA ASP A 326 25.99 -0.85 24.10
C ASP A 326 25.43 -2.29 24.02
N GLY A 327 25.84 -3.05 22.99
CA GLY A 327 25.54 -4.47 22.85
C GLY A 327 24.10 -4.79 22.43
N LEU A 328 23.90 -5.74 21.51
CA LEU A 328 22.58 -6.29 21.20
C LEU A 328 22.65 -7.81 21.15
N GLN A 329 21.79 -8.49 21.89
CA GLN A 329 21.49 -9.90 21.75
C GLN A 329 20.12 -10.03 21.09
N ILE A 330 20.09 -10.68 19.93
CA ILE A 330 18.85 -11.02 19.23
C ILE A 330 18.50 -12.48 19.51
N ASP A 331 17.22 -12.81 19.46
CA ASP A 331 16.74 -14.18 19.52
C ASP A 331 16.09 -14.57 18.21
N VAL A 332 16.10 -15.87 17.95
CA VAL A 332 15.53 -16.42 16.74
C VAL A 332 14.70 -17.65 17.10
N VAL A 333 13.44 -17.65 16.67
CA VAL A 333 12.53 -18.80 16.81
C VAL A 333 12.34 -19.40 15.44
N SER A 334 13.01 -20.54 15.21
CA SER A 334 13.12 -21.14 13.87
C SER A 334 12.89 -22.64 13.91
N ALA A 335 12.34 -23.18 12.81
CA ALA A 335 12.22 -24.61 12.57
C ALA A 335 12.65 -24.96 11.14
N ASN A 336 13.15 -26.18 10.99
CA ASN A 336 13.61 -26.76 9.75
C ASN A 336 12.71 -27.91 9.33
N THR A 337 12.27 -27.91 8.08
CA THR A 337 11.40 -28.95 7.51
C THR A 337 12.11 -29.62 6.35
N ALA A 338 12.32 -30.94 6.42
CA ALA A 338 12.93 -31.69 5.32
C ALA A 338 12.06 -31.63 4.05
N LEU A 339 12.71 -31.46 2.89
CA LEU A 339 12.07 -31.37 1.59
C LEU A 339 12.37 -32.61 0.74
N GLY A 340 11.37 -33.04 -0.05
CA GLY A 340 11.56 -34.03 -1.11
C GLY A 340 12.05 -33.42 -2.41
N SER A 341 12.36 -34.25 -3.42
CA SER A 341 12.77 -33.75 -4.74
C SER A 341 11.65 -33.02 -5.48
N THR A 342 10.38 -33.27 -5.14
CA THR A 342 9.21 -32.69 -5.81
C THR A 342 9.23 -31.16 -5.83
N TYR A 343 9.82 -30.52 -4.82
CA TYR A 343 9.94 -29.05 -4.73
C TYR A 343 10.84 -28.43 -5.81
N TRP A 344 11.66 -29.23 -6.48
CA TRP A 344 12.44 -28.86 -7.67
C TRP A 344 11.77 -29.28 -8.98
N ASP A 345 10.90 -30.30 -8.94
CA ASP A 345 10.24 -30.88 -10.11
C ASP A 345 8.91 -30.18 -10.44
N ASP A 346 8.17 -29.73 -9.43
CA ASP A 346 6.84 -29.10 -9.54
C ASP A 346 6.70 -27.88 -8.62
N TYR A 347 5.60 -27.15 -8.78
CA TYR A 347 5.25 -25.99 -7.98
C TYR A 347 4.55 -26.38 -6.68
N HIS A 348 5.04 -25.81 -5.59
CA HIS A 348 4.50 -25.96 -4.24
C HIS A 348 4.07 -24.61 -3.67
N VAL A 349 3.22 -24.64 -2.64
CA VAL A 349 2.74 -23.43 -1.97
C VAL A 349 3.45 -23.28 -0.63
N TYR A 350 4.14 -22.16 -0.46
CA TYR A 350 4.81 -21.77 0.77
C TYR A 350 4.05 -20.62 1.40
N SER A 351 3.66 -20.74 2.67
CA SER A 351 2.75 -19.77 3.28
C SER A 351 3.10 -19.44 4.72
N CYS A 352 2.75 -18.23 5.12
CA CYS A 352 2.77 -17.79 6.51
C CYS A 352 1.50 -17.01 6.81
N GLU A 353 0.83 -17.34 7.91
CA GLU A 353 -0.28 -16.58 8.44
C GLU A 353 0.08 -16.00 9.80
N TRP A 354 -0.15 -14.71 10.02
CA TRP A 354 0.05 -14.12 11.33
C TRP A 354 -1.01 -13.10 11.75
N ARG A 355 -1.12 -12.97 13.07
CA ARG A 355 -1.90 -11.95 13.76
C ARG A 355 -0.99 -11.20 14.72
N PRO A 356 -0.95 -9.86 14.67
CA PRO A 356 -0.04 -9.05 15.47
C PRO A 356 -0.45 -8.97 16.95
N GLY A 357 0.48 -8.50 17.79
CA GLY A 357 0.23 -8.12 19.18
C GLY A 357 0.48 -9.23 20.21
N LYS A 358 0.19 -8.91 21.48
CA LYS A 358 0.48 -9.78 22.65
C LYS A 358 -0.42 -11.01 22.77
N GLN A 359 -1.48 -11.08 21.97
CA GLN A 359 -2.40 -12.22 21.89
C GLN A 359 -2.40 -12.84 20.48
N GLY A 360 -1.44 -12.41 19.64
CA GLY A 360 -1.29 -12.84 18.27
C GLY A 360 -0.69 -14.24 18.12
N TYR A 361 -0.43 -14.60 16.87
CA TYR A 361 0.22 -15.86 16.51
C TYR A 361 0.95 -15.72 15.16
N ILE A 362 1.84 -16.66 14.87
CA ILE A 362 2.41 -16.91 13.53
C ILE A 362 2.28 -18.40 13.23
N VAL A 363 1.81 -18.75 12.04
CA VAL A 363 1.68 -20.13 11.53
C VAL A 363 2.45 -20.24 10.22
N TRP A 364 3.41 -21.17 10.15
CA TRP A 364 4.11 -21.50 8.91
C TRP A 364 3.52 -22.76 8.28
N LEU A 365 3.33 -22.73 6.97
CA LEU A 365 2.70 -23.81 6.22
C LEU A 365 3.48 -24.17 4.95
N LEU A 366 3.36 -25.44 4.57
CA LEU A 366 3.86 -25.99 3.33
C LEU A 366 2.74 -26.82 2.68
N ASP A 367 2.33 -26.44 1.47
CA ASP A 367 1.18 -27.01 0.75
C ASP A 367 -0.12 -27.07 1.58
N GLY A 368 -0.37 -26.00 2.35
CA GLY A 368 -1.53 -25.89 3.25
C GLY A 368 -1.45 -26.78 4.49
N ILE A 369 -0.31 -27.44 4.74
CA ILE A 369 -0.05 -28.23 5.94
C ILE A 369 0.75 -27.40 6.92
N VAL A 370 0.20 -27.19 8.11
CA VAL A 370 0.87 -26.47 9.21
C VAL A 370 2.14 -27.22 9.62
N GLN A 371 3.26 -26.50 9.62
CA GLN A 371 4.54 -27.02 10.12
C GLN A 371 4.64 -26.83 11.63
N TYR A 372 4.43 -25.60 12.11
CA TYR A 372 4.31 -25.25 13.53
C TYR A 372 3.63 -23.89 13.69
N THR A 373 3.27 -23.59 14.94
CA THR A 373 2.65 -22.33 15.35
C THR A 373 3.45 -21.71 16.48
N LEU A 374 3.69 -20.41 16.39
CA LEU A 374 4.26 -19.57 17.44
C LEU A 374 3.17 -18.64 17.97
N GLU A 375 2.67 -18.91 19.17
CA GLU A 375 1.75 -18.01 19.85
C GLU A 375 2.50 -16.87 20.54
N ALA A 376 1.88 -15.68 20.59
CA ALA A 376 2.44 -14.52 21.29
C ALA A 376 2.70 -14.79 22.78
N SER A 377 1.98 -15.72 23.40
CA SER A 377 2.18 -16.13 24.81
C SER A 377 3.60 -16.64 25.09
N VAL A 378 4.22 -17.30 24.10
CA VAL A 378 5.60 -17.78 24.14
C VAL A 378 6.57 -16.60 24.25
N LEU A 379 6.31 -15.54 23.49
CA LEU A 379 7.12 -14.32 23.41
C LEU A 379 6.83 -13.31 24.54
N GLY A 380 5.59 -13.30 25.03
CA GLY A 380 4.97 -12.18 25.73
C GLY A 380 4.92 -12.27 27.26
N THR A 381 5.62 -13.23 27.88
CA THR A 381 5.60 -13.40 29.35
C THR A 381 6.73 -12.62 30.01
N PRO A 382 6.45 -11.55 30.80
CA PRO A 382 7.49 -10.82 31.55
C PRO A 382 8.12 -11.69 32.64
N ARG A 383 9.45 -11.66 32.77
CA ARG A 383 10.20 -12.59 33.63
C ARG A 383 11.45 -11.96 34.24
N PRO A 384 11.77 -12.28 35.51
CA PRO A 384 13.05 -11.91 36.09
C PRO A 384 14.18 -12.61 35.35
N ILE A 385 15.25 -11.87 35.08
CA ILE A 385 16.47 -12.37 34.45
C ILE A 385 17.58 -12.42 35.50
N THR A 386 18.34 -13.50 35.49
CA THR A 386 19.48 -13.69 36.39
C THR A 386 20.74 -14.00 35.62
N LYS A 387 21.89 -13.67 36.20
CA LYS A 387 23.23 -14.03 35.71
C LYS A 387 24.05 -14.52 36.87
N ASP A 388 24.48 -15.78 36.82
CA ASP A 388 25.15 -16.46 37.93
C ASP A 388 24.30 -16.44 39.22
N GLY A 389 22.97 -16.52 39.09
CA GLY A 389 22.01 -16.43 40.20
C GLY A 389 21.77 -15.02 40.76
N ILE A 390 22.39 -13.98 40.18
CA ILE A 390 22.17 -12.57 40.56
C ILE A 390 21.13 -11.95 39.62
N GLY A 391 20.09 -11.33 40.16
CA GLY A 391 19.05 -10.67 39.35
C GLY A 391 19.57 -9.40 38.66
N ILE A 392 19.32 -9.30 37.35
CA ILE A 392 19.70 -8.15 36.50
C ILE A 392 18.49 -7.37 35.94
N GLY A 393 17.30 -7.63 36.49
CA GLY A 393 16.05 -6.96 36.11
C GLY A 393 14.97 -7.91 35.61
N THR A 394 13.85 -7.34 35.18
CA THR A 394 12.71 -8.07 34.60
C THR A 394 12.59 -7.78 33.11
N ARG A 395 12.76 -8.80 32.27
CA ARG A 395 12.50 -8.71 30.83
C ARG A 395 10.99 -8.61 30.60
N ARG A 396 10.57 -7.68 29.76
CA ARG A 396 9.18 -7.47 29.34
C ARG A 396 8.79 -8.45 28.23
N GLY A 397 7.50 -8.56 27.96
CA GLY A 397 6.99 -9.44 26.91
C GLY A 397 7.21 -8.84 25.52
N LEU A 398 7.61 -9.66 24.55
CA LEU A 398 7.57 -9.24 23.14
C LEU A 398 6.16 -9.45 22.57
N SER A 399 5.89 -8.81 21.43
CA SER A 399 4.63 -8.97 20.69
C SER A 399 4.89 -9.59 19.33
N VAL A 400 3.92 -10.31 18.78
CA VAL A 400 3.98 -10.68 17.35
C VAL A 400 3.99 -9.37 16.53
N PRO A 401 4.87 -9.25 15.51
CA PRO A 401 5.08 -8.00 14.78
C PRO A 401 3.79 -7.33 14.28
N SER A 402 3.63 -6.03 14.54
CA SER A 402 2.54 -5.19 14.01
C SER A 402 3.00 -4.19 12.94
N GLU A 403 4.32 -4.08 12.72
CA GLU A 403 4.90 -3.23 11.69
C GLU A 403 4.34 -3.57 10.30
N PRO A 404 4.06 -2.59 9.44
CA PRO A 404 3.86 -2.86 8.02
C PRO A 404 5.12 -3.49 7.42
N MET A 405 4.99 -4.72 6.90
CA MET A 405 6.09 -5.50 6.33
C MET A 405 5.96 -5.61 4.81
N TYR A 406 7.09 -5.56 4.11
CA TYR A 406 7.18 -5.75 2.66
C TYR A 406 7.71 -7.13 2.33
N VAL A 407 7.46 -7.57 1.09
CA VAL A 407 7.83 -8.90 0.59
C VAL A 407 9.19 -8.87 -0.08
N ILE A 408 10.00 -9.92 0.14
CA ILE A 408 11.30 -10.11 -0.50
C ILE A 408 11.38 -11.53 -1.08
N LEU A 409 11.85 -11.62 -2.32
CA LEU A 409 12.14 -12.86 -3.03
C LEU A 409 13.57 -12.78 -3.57
N ASN A 410 14.40 -13.78 -3.29
CA ASN A 410 15.78 -13.78 -3.80
C ASN A 410 16.35 -15.19 -3.96
N VAL A 411 17.46 -15.27 -4.70
CA VAL A 411 18.34 -16.46 -4.69
C VAL A 411 19.74 -16.00 -4.36
N ASP A 412 20.19 -16.27 -3.15
CA ASP A 412 21.55 -15.99 -2.71
C ASP A 412 22.51 -17.16 -2.94
N ILE A 413 23.79 -16.87 -2.77
CA ILE A 413 24.85 -17.87 -2.75
C ILE A 413 25.79 -17.49 -1.61
N SER A 414 25.94 -18.36 -0.61
CA SER A 414 26.80 -18.08 0.54
C SER A 414 27.61 -19.31 0.99
N PRO A 415 28.91 -19.17 1.28
CA PRO A 415 29.72 -20.25 1.83
C PRO A 415 29.36 -20.64 3.25
N VAL A 416 28.69 -19.76 3.99
CA VAL A 416 28.24 -20.07 5.35
C VAL A 416 26.83 -20.67 5.38
N TRP A 417 26.17 -20.78 4.22
CA TRP A 417 24.81 -21.32 4.10
C TRP A 417 24.79 -22.56 3.18
N GLY A 418 24.55 -23.73 3.76
CA GLY A 418 24.38 -24.99 3.01
C GLY A 418 25.63 -25.67 2.41
N TRP A 419 26.78 -24.98 2.30
CA TRP A 419 28.00 -25.52 1.67
C TRP A 419 28.80 -26.48 2.55
N LYS A 420 29.45 -27.51 2.00
CA LYS A 420 30.08 -28.60 2.81
C LYS A 420 31.27 -28.22 3.73
N SER A 421 31.76 -26.98 3.75
CA SER A 421 32.93 -26.55 4.55
C SER A 421 32.53 -25.34 5.41
N HIS A 422 31.82 -25.61 6.51
CA HIS A 422 31.31 -24.59 7.44
C HIS A 422 32.35 -24.22 8.51
N SER A 423 33.36 -23.43 8.15
CA SER A 423 34.11 -22.66 9.16
C SER A 423 33.97 -21.16 8.84
N PRO A 424 33.38 -20.36 9.74
CA PRO A 424 33.22 -18.91 9.57
C PRO A 424 34.54 -18.14 9.35
N THR A 425 35.68 -18.76 9.67
CA THR A 425 37.00 -18.13 9.64
C THR A 425 37.97 -18.74 8.62
N THR A 426 37.62 -19.88 8.01
CA THR A 426 38.47 -20.57 7.01
C THR A 426 37.61 -21.22 5.94
N ASN A 427 37.12 -20.44 4.99
CA ASN A 427 36.30 -20.90 3.85
C ASN A 427 37.06 -21.74 2.81
N CYS A 428 38.24 -22.27 3.17
CA CYS A 428 39.02 -23.16 2.34
C CYS A 428 39.84 -24.14 3.16
N ASP A 429 39.89 -25.38 2.69
CA ASP A 429 40.86 -26.34 3.20
C ASP A 429 42.24 -26.01 2.62
N ALA A 430 43.16 -25.43 3.42
CA ALA A 430 44.55 -25.29 3.00
C ALA A 430 45.11 -26.65 2.49
N PRO A 431 45.80 -26.71 1.33
CA PRO A 431 46.33 -25.60 0.52
C PRO A 431 45.44 -25.13 -0.66
N CYS A 432 44.14 -25.45 -0.69
CA CYS A 432 43.26 -25.04 -1.79
C CYS A 432 42.96 -23.52 -1.76
N GLU A 433 42.98 -22.87 -2.93
CA GLU A 433 42.66 -21.43 -3.06
C GLU A 433 41.14 -21.17 -2.90
N CYS A 434 40.81 -20.06 -2.22
CA CYS A 434 39.45 -19.56 -2.11
C CYS A 434 39.06 -18.79 -3.36
N CYS A 435 38.46 -19.50 -4.30
CA CYS A 435 37.93 -18.92 -5.52
C CYS A 435 36.58 -19.56 -5.88
N TYR A 436 35.68 -18.74 -6.39
CA TYR A 436 34.31 -19.12 -6.78
C TYR A 436 34.03 -18.86 -8.25
N ASP A 437 35.04 -19.07 -9.10
CA ASP A 437 34.91 -18.96 -10.54
C ASP A 437 34.77 -20.34 -11.18
N CYS A 438 33.60 -20.61 -11.78
CA CYS A 438 33.34 -21.85 -12.51
C CYS A 438 34.25 -22.09 -13.71
N LYS A 439 34.88 -21.04 -14.26
CA LYS A 439 35.76 -21.16 -15.43
C LYS A 439 37.21 -21.48 -15.07
N ARG A 440 37.61 -21.30 -13.81
CA ARG A 440 38.98 -21.53 -13.36
C ARG A 440 39.13 -22.92 -12.77
N LEU A 441 40.06 -23.69 -13.33
CA LEU A 441 40.27 -25.09 -12.97
C LEU A 441 40.73 -25.23 -11.52
N GLU A 442 41.52 -24.30 -11.02
CA GLU A 442 41.99 -24.23 -9.64
C GLU A 442 40.85 -24.04 -8.62
N CYS A 443 39.71 -23.48 -9.03
CA CYS A 443 38.55 -23.24 -8.18
C CYS A 443 37.63 -24.49 -8.12
N THR A 444 37.57 -25.24 -9.22
CA THR A 444 36.74 -26.45 -9.36
C THR A 444 37.50 -27.76 -9.11
N ARG A 445 38.83 -27.73 -9.10
CA ARG A 445 39.69 -28.90 -8.94
C ARG A 445 40.81 -28.66 -7.93
N CYS A 446 40.64 -29.23 -6.73
CA CYS A 446 41.70 -29.35 -5.74
C CYS A 446 41.84 -30.83 -5.34
N MET A 447 42.90 -31.48 -5.83
CA MET A 447 43.13 -32.91 -5.58
C MET A 447 43.84 -33.10 -4.23
N LYS A 448 43.25 -33.90 -3.36
CA LYS A 448 43.88 -34.44 -2.14
C LYS A 448 43.93 -35.96 -2.21
N THR A 449 44.66 -36.56 -1.28
CA THR A 449 44.75 -38.01 -1.14
C THR A 449 44.10 -38.40 0.18
N ASP A 450 43.19 -39.37 0.15
CA ASP A 450 42.54 -39.86 1.37
C ASP A 450 43.48 -40.74 2.20
N ALA A 451 43.03 -41.19 3.37
CA ALA A 451 43.82 -42.03 4.26
C ALA A 451 44.22 -43.38 3.64
N SER A 452 43.58 -43.81 2.55
CA SER A 452 43.88 -45.04 1.81
C SER A 452 44.85 -44.84 0.64
N GLY A 453 45.29 -43.61 0.39
CA GLY A 453 46.17 -43.29 -0.74
C GLY A 453 45.43 -43.00 -2.04
N LYS A 454 44.10 -42.93 -2.05
CA LYS A 454 43.30 -42.67 -3.25
C LYS A 454 43.14 -41.16 -3.46
N PRO A 455 43.42 -40.62 -4.68
CA PRO A 455 43.20 -39.22 -4.98
C PRO A 455 41.70 -38.91 -5.09
N TYR A 456 41.27 -37.78 -4.55
CA TYR A 456 39.90 -37.26 -4.63
C TYR A 456 39.90 -35.73 -4.77
N ASN A 457 38.87 -35.16 -5.41
CA ASN A 457 38.73 -33.72 -5.57
C ASN A 457 37.89 -33.13 -4.43
N VAL A 458 38.49 -32.34 -3.54
CA VAL A 458 37.74 -31.69 -2.44
C VAL A 458 36.76 -30.62 -2.93
N ARG A 459 36.98 -30.08 -4.13
CA ARG A 459 36.14 -29.08 -4.80
C ARG A 459 35.12 -29.71 -5.78
N ALA A 460 34.96 -31.04 -5.79
CA ALA A 460 34.02 -31.71 -6.69
C ALA A 460 32.60 -31.13 -6.59
N TRP A 461 32.13 -30.88 -5.36
CA TRP A 461 30.82 -30.28 -5.12
C TRP A 461 30.64 -28.90 -5.78
N PHE A 462 31.71 -28.11 -5.90
CA PHE A 462 31.66 -26.78 -6.52
C PHE A 462 31.66 -26.90 -8.05
N ALA A 463 32.39 -27.87 -8.60
CA ALA A 463 32.29 -28.20 -10.01
C ALA A 463 30.86 -28.66 -10.37
N ASP A 464 30.28 -29.54 -9.56
CA ASP A 464 28.90 -30.00 -9.74
C ASP A 464 27.88 -28.85 -9.59
N PHE A 465 28.12 -27.90 -8.67
CA PHE A 465 27.34 -26.67 -8.55
C PHE A 465 27.41 -25.83 -9.83
N CYS A 466 28.61 -25.63 -10.37
CA CYS A 466 28.80 -24.90 -11.62
C CYS A 466 28.04 -25.51 -12.79
N ASP A 467 27.93 -26.85 -12.84
CA ASP A 467 27.13 -27.57 -13.84
C ASP A 467 25.61 -27.38 -13.67
N THR A 468 25.14 -26.84 -12.53
CA THR A 468 23.73 -26.49 -12.32
C THR A 468 23.36 -25.09 -12.80
N LEU A 469 24.34 -24.26 -13.19
CA LEU A 469 24.08 -22.91 -13.67
C LEU A 469 23.93 -22.88 -15.21
N PRO A 470 22.99 -22.09 -15.76
CA PRO A 470 22.05 -21.20 -15.07
C PRO A 470 20.94 -21.97 -14.34
N ALA A 471 20.48 -21.43 -13.22
CA ALA A 471 19.38 -21.97 -12.42
C ALA A 471 18.30 -20.89 -12.21
N SER A 472 17.02 -21.27 -12.20
CA SER A 472 15.92 -20.32 -12.15
C SER A 472 14.93 -20.67 -11.05
N PHE A 473 14.67 -19.73 -10.14
CA PHE A 473 13.59 -19.83 -9.17
C PHE A 473 12.32 -19.31 -9.85
N LEU A 474 11.34 -20.20 -10.04
CA LEU A 474 10.14 -19.90 -10.82
C LEU A 474 8.96 -19.69 -9.89
N ILE A 475 8.32 -18.54 -10.00
CA ILE A 475 7.20 -18.11 -9.17
C ILE A 475 5.96 -18.00 -10.06
N ASP A 476 4.90 -18.71 -9.68
CA ASP A 476 3.61 -18.67 -10.34
C ASP A 476 2.80 -17.45 -9.90
N TRP A 477 2.63 -17.28 -8.60
CA TRP A 477 1.90 -16.14 -8.04
C TRP A 477 2.32 -15.86 -6.60
N VAL A 478 2.07 -14.62 -6.17
CA VAL A 478 2.10 -14.19 -4.77
C VAL A 478 0.72 -13.66 -4.42
N ARG A 479 0.16 -14.06 -3.27
CA ARG A 479 -1.15 -13.61 -2.80
C ARG A 479 -1.12 -13.28 -1.31
N VAL A 480 -1.83 -12.22 -0.93
CA VAL A 480 -2.02 -11.80 0.46
C VAL A 480 -3.51 -11.71 0.74
N HIS A 481 -3.94 -12.34 1.82
CA HIS A 481 -5.29 -12.28 2.32
C HIS A 481 -5.32 -11.72 3.74
N GLN A 482 -6.19 -10.75 3.98
CA GLN A 482 -6.35 -10.12 5.28
C GLN A 482 -7.77 -10.27 5.82
N PRO A 483 -7.96 -10.14 7.13
CA PRO A 483 -9.29 -10.16 7.73
C PRO A 483 -10.14 -8.98 7.21
N PRO A 484 -11.45 -9.20 6.95
CA PRO A 484 -12.36 -8.16 6.46
C PRO A 484 -12.44 -6.92 7.37
N THR A 485 -12.24 -7.10 8.68
CA THR A 485 -12.41 -6.06 9.71
C THR A 485 -11.16 -5.25 9.98
N SER A 486 -10.01 -5.66 9.45
CA SER A 486 -8.71 -5.08 9.79
C SER A 486 -7.74 -5.09 8.59
N THR A 487 -8.29 -5.01 7.38
CA THR A 487 -7.51 -4.83 6.16
C THR A 487 -6.70 -3.54 6.24
N SER A 488 -5.38 -3.67 6.16
CA SER A 488 -4.43 -2.55 6.23
C SER A 488 -3.31 -2.81 5.23
N VAL A 489 -3.27 -1.97 4.20
CA VAL A 489 -2.27 -1.99 3.12
C VAL A 489 -1.59 -0.63 3.04
N GLY A 490 -0.28 -0.65 2.78
CA GLY A 490 0.54 0.56 2.68
C GLY A 490 1.68 0.57 3.70
N CYS A 491 2.78 1.19 3.30
CA CYS A 491 4.05 1.14 4.01
C CYS A 491 4.23 2.24 5.08
N SER A 492 3.33 3.22 5.12
CA SER A 492 3.31 4.27 6.13
C SER A 492 1.85 4.55 6.49
N THR A 493 1.39 3.97 7.59
CA THR A 493 -0.01 4.13 8.06
C THR A 493 -0.06 5.16 9.19
N PRO A 494 -1.23 5.72 9.54
CA PRO A 494 -1.34 6.61 10.69
C PRO A 494 -0.87 5.95 12.01
N SER A 495 -1.09 4.65 12.16
CA SER A 495 -0.66 3.89 13.34
C SER A 495 0.84 3.58 13.38
N HIS A 496 1.48 3.52 12.21
CA HIS A 496 2.87 3.15 12.02
C HIS A 496 3.46 4.04 10.91
N PRO A 497 3.65 5.35 11.17
CA PRO A 497 4.22 6.26 10.19
C PRO A 497 5.68 5.89 9.94
N THR A 498 6.10 5.97 8.68
CA THR A 498 7.46 5.59 8.25
C THR A 498 8.00 6.51 7.15
N LYS A 499 7.11 7.17 6.40
CA LYS A 499 7.47 7.97 5.22
C LYS A 499 8.44 9.12 5.50
N LEU A 500 8.13 9.94 6.50
CA LEU A 500 8.95 11.09 6.88
C LEU A 500 10.30 10.65 7.50
N TRP A 501 10.34 9.49 8.16
CA TRP A 501 11.58 8.90 8.66
C TRP A 501 12.52 8.49 7.52
N ILE A 502 12.02 7.73 6.54
CA ILE A 502 12.82 7.32 5.38
C ILE A 502 13.32 8.56 4.61
N ALA A 503 12.44 9.56 4.42
CA ALA A 503 12.78 10.82 3.79
C ALA A 503 13.94 11.55 4.48
N ALA A 504 13.91 11.61 5.80
CA ALA A 504 14.94 12.27 6.59
C ALA A 504 16.27 11.48 6.65
N HIS A 505 16.22 10.19 6.36
CA HIS A 505 17.36 9.27 6.42
C HIS A 505 17.69 8.68 5.04
N GLU A 506 17.37 9.39 3.97
CA GLU A 506 17.44 8.93 2.58
C GLU A 506 18.77 8.26 2.21
N GLU A 507 19.89 8.79 2.72
CA GLU A 507 21.23 8.24 2.49
C GLU A 507 21.43 6.82 3.02
N SER A 508 20.69 6.40 4.03
CA SER A 508 20.75 5.04 4.57
C SER A 508 20.03 4.01 3.69
N TYR A 509 19.20 4.45 2.74
CA TYR A 509 18.36 3.59 1.88
C TYR A 509 18.80 3.57 0.42
N ARG A 510 19.92 4.21 0.06
CA ARG A 510 20.42 4.30 -1.32
C ARG A 510 21.92 4.04 -1.38
N ASN A 511 22.39 3.55 -2.53
CA ASN A 511 23.82 3.44 -2.80
C ASN A 511 24.40 4.83 -3.14
N PRO A 512 25.72 5.05 -2.96
CA PRO A 512 26.33 6.36 -3.24
C PRO A 512 26.15 6.88 -4.68
N ASP A 513 25.94 5.98 -5.65
CA ASP A 513 25.70 6.30 -7.05
C ASP A 513 24.21 6.55 -7.38
N GLN A 514 23.30 6.26 -6.46
CA GLN A 514 21.88 6.49 -6.60
C GLN A 514 21.51 7.90 -6.10
N GLU A 515 20.76 8.66 -6.89
CA GLU A 515 20.27 9.99 -6.50
C GLU A 515 19.16 9.91 -5.44
N VAL A 516 18.35 8.85 -5.47
CA VAL A 516 17.22 8.59 -4.58
C VAL A 516 17.15 7.09 -4.24
N PRO A 517 16.53 6.67 -3.12
CA PRO A 517 16.36 5.27 -2.75
C PRO A 517 15.57 4.45 -3.76
N MET A 518 14.58 5.06 -4.40
CA MET A 518 13.70 4.40 -5.35
C MET A 518 13.21 5.39 -6.40
N LEU A 519 13.28 4.98 -7.67
CA LEU A 519 12.73 5.74 -8.77
C LEU A 519 11.20 5.66 -8.83
N ALA A 520 10.59 6.76 -9.27
CA ALA A 520 9.18 6.83 -9.59
C ALA A 520 8.79 5.90 -10.75
N VAL A 521 7.56 5.39 -10.73
CA VAL A 521 7.07 4.46 -11.75
C VAL A 521 6.26 5.21 -12.80
N VAL A 522 6.93 5.62 -13.87
CA VAL A 522 6.35 6.52 -14.86
C VAL A 522 5.45 5.78 -15.88
N PRO A 523 4.30 6.34 -16.31
CA PRO A 523 3.33 5.63 -17.15
C PRO A 523 3.68 5.66 -18.65
N GLY A 524 4.70 4.88 -19.07
CA GLY A 524 5.19 4.74 -20.45
C GLY A 524 6.62 5.28 -20.67
N GLY A 525 6.96 5.73 -21.88
CA GLY A 525 8.23 6.39 -22.19
C GLY A 525 9.35 5.46 -22.62
N GLY A 526 9.13 4.14 -22.56
CA GLY A 526 10.00 3.15 -23.17
C GLY A 526 10.02 3.28 -24.69
N GLY A 527 11.18 3.09 -25.30
CA GLY A 527 11.32 3.20 -26.76
C GLY A 527 10.55 2.10 -27.49
N CYS A 528 9.87 2.43 -28.59
CA CYS A 528 9.05 1.49 -29.35
C CYS A 528 9.16 1.72 -30.85
N ASP A 529 8.95 0.65 -31.61
CA ASP A 529 8.81 0.69 -33.07
C ASP A 529 7.35 0.44 -33.49
N ASP A 530 6.59 -0.27 -32.66
CA ASP A 530 5.18 -0.60 -32.85
C ASP A 530 4.42 -0.67 -31.51
N ASP A 531 3.09 -0.76 -31.60
CA ASP A 531 2.20 -0.85 -30.42
C ASP A 531 2.38 -2.16 -29.64
N ALA A 532 2.89 -3.22 -30.26
CA ALA A 532 3.06 -4.51 -29.58
C ALA A 532 4.10 -4.40 -28.46
N ARG A 533 5.17 -3.62 -28.67
CA ARG A 533 6.15 -3.31 -27.63
C ARG A 533 5.59 -2.49 -26.46
N CYS A 534 4.44 -1.84 -26.64
CA CYS A 534 3.77 -1.03 -25.62
C CYS A 534 2.60 -1.74 -24.95
N ASN A 535 2.59 -3.07 -24.93
CA ASN A 535 1.52 -3.88 -24.34
C ASN A 535 0.13 -3.57 -24.91
N SER A 536 0.00 -3.42 -26.23
CA SER A 536 -1.31 -3.20 -26.87
C SER A 536 -2.33 -4.29 -26.44
N PRO A 537 -3.57 -3.92 -26.07
CA PRO A 537 -4.20 -2.60 -26.23
C PRO A 537 -3.96 -1.61 -25.08
N HIS A 538 -3.19 -1.99 -24.07
CA HIS A 538 -2.98 -1.20 -22.85
C HIS A 538 -2.00 -0.04 -23.03
N GLY A 539 -1.22 -0.03 -24.09
CA GLY A 539 -0.46 1.13 -24.55
C GLY A 539 -0.30 1.16 -26.06
N SER A 540 0.19 2.30 -26.55
CA SER A 540 0.44 2.56 -27.97
C SER A 540 1.78 3.25 -28.16
N CYS A 541 2.42 2.99 -29.30
CA CYS A 541 3.66 3.63 -29.69
C CYS A 541 3.38 4.97 -30.36
N VAL A 542 3.74 6.05 -29.68
CA VAL A 542 3.55 7.42 -30.18
C VAL A 542 4.92 8.08 -30.33
N ASN A 543 5.29 8.40 -31.58
CA ASN A 543 6.58 9.02 -31.91
C ASN A 543 7.81 8.25 -31.38
N GLY A 544 7.74 6.92 -31.39
CA GLY A 544 8.84 6.06 -30.94
C GLY A 544 8.93 5.88 -29.42
N ALA A 545 7.92 6.33 -28.66
CA ALA A 545 7.83 6.11 -27.21
C ALA A 545 6.46 5.53 -26.83
N CYS A 546 6.43 4.63 -25.85
CA CYS A 546 5.19 4.04 -25.36
C CYS A 546 4.36 5.04 -24.55
N VAL A 547 3.05 5.00 -24.76
CA VAL A 547 2.07 5.79 -24.03
C VAL A 547 1.01 4.85 -23.50
N CYS A 548 0.79 4.85 -22.19
CA CYS A 548 -0.23 3.99 -21.58
C CYS A 548 -1.61 4.56 -21.86
N SER A 549 -2.52 3.68 -22.28
CA SER A 549 -3.88 4.03 -22.75
C SER A 549 -4.84 4.40 -21.61
N SER A 550 -4.52 4.01 -20.37
CA SER A 550 -5.35 4.25 -19.19
C SER A 550 -4.52 4.35 -17.92
N ARG A 551 -5.14 4.92 -16.86
CA ARG A 551 -4.54 5.04 -15.52
C ARG A 551 -4.24 3.70 -14.85
N GLN A 552 -4.81 2.61 -15.36
CA GLN A 552 -4.62 1.26 -14.82
C GLN A 552 -3.27 0.65 -15.19
N TRP A 553 -2.51 1.24 -16.12
CA TRP A 553 -1.23 0.70 -16.58
C TRP A 553 -0.12 1.73 -16.46
N THR A 554 1.06 1.25 -16.05
CA THR A 554 2.25 2.06 -15.84
C THR A 554 3.53 1.30 -16.21
N GLY A 555 4.68 1.93 -15.97
CA GLY A 555 6.00 1.44 -16.35
C GLY A 555 6.34 1.83 -17.80
N PRO A 556 7.61 1.70 -18.21
CA PRO A 556 8.10 2.17 -19.49
C PRO A 556 7.35 1.62 -20.70
N PHE A 557 6.89 0.37 -20.61
CA PHE A 557 6.21 -0.35 -21.69
C PHE A 557 4.73 -0.64 -21.39
N CYS A 558 4.16 -0.01 -20.36
CA CYS A 558 2.77 -0.22 -19.94
C CYS A 558 2.44 -1.68 -19.56
N LEU A 559 3.44 -2.41 -19.04
CA LEU A 559 3.33 -3.82 -18.66
C LEU A 559 2.97 -4.03 -17.18
N SER A 560 3.12 -2.99 -16.34
CA SER A 560 2.75 -3.06 -14.93
C SER A 560 1.34 -2.50 -14.74
N GLN A 561 0.47 -3.23 -14.04
CA GLN A 561 -0.77 -2.64 -13.55
C GLN A 561 -0.41 -1.56 -12.51
N ALA A 562 -1.00 -0.38 -12.61
CA ALA A 562 -0.80 0.69 -11.63
C ALA A 562 -1.42 0.30 -10.29
N ALA A 563 -0.73 0.63 -9.19
CA ALA A 563 -1.18 0.39 -7.82
C ALA A 563 -0.52 1.41 -6.89
N GLY A 564 -1.15 1.69 -5.75
CA GLY A 564 -0.62 2.58 -4.73
C GLY A 564 -0.22 3.95 -5.26
N ASP A 565 1.01 4.37 -4.96
CA ASP A 565 1.55 5.66 -5.38
C ASP A 565 1.57 5.83 -6.90
N ALA A 566 1.81 4.77 -7.68
CA ALA A 566 1.82 4.86 -9.15
C ALA A 566 0.43 5.16 -9.73
N LEU A 567 -0.64 4.77 -9.03
CA LEU A 567 -2.01 5.13 -9.41
C LEU A 567 -2.34 6.55 -8.94
N ALA A 568 -1.96 6.91 -7.71
CA ALA A 568 -2.23 8.22 -7.12
C ALA A 568 -1.48 9.36 -7.81
N CYS A 569 -0.28 9.09 -8.34
CA CYS A 569 0.59 10.07 -9.00
C CYS A 569 0.50 10.02 -10.54
N HIS A 570 -0.32 9.15 -11.11
CA HIS A 570 -0.34 8.88 -12.55
C HIS A 570 -0.50 10.13 -13.42
N ASP A 571 -1.47 10.99 -13.10
CA ASP A 571 -1.74 12.21 -13.89
C ASP A 571 -0.57 13.20 -13.81
N PHE A 572 0.02 13.32 -12.62
CA PHE A 572 1.17 14.18 -12.39
C PHE A 572 2.36 13.72 -13.22
N GLU A 573 2.70 12.43 -13.16
CA GLU A 573 3.82 11.85 -13.90
C GLU A 573 3.62 11.91 -15.41
N THR A 574 2.38 11.73 -15.86
CA THR A 574 1.96 11.90 -17.26
C THR A 574 2.23 13.33 -17.72
N GLN A 575 1.76 14.34 -16.98
CA GLN A 575 1.96 15.75 -17.33
C GLN A 575 3.44 16.14 -17.28
N ALA A 576 4.18 15.69 -16.28
CA ALA A 576 5.61 15.95 -16.15
C ALA A 576 6.40 15.39 -17.34
N ARG A 577 6.00 14.24 -17.91
CA ARG A 577 6.62 13.70 -19.12
C ARG A 577 6.32 14.52 -20.37
N TYR A 578 5.07 14.92 -20.57
CA TYR A 578 4.66 15.65 -21.78
C TYR A 578 4.95 17.14 -21.75
N ALA A 579 5.44 17.65 -20.62
CA ALA A 579 6.08 18.95 -20.50
C ALA A 579 7.43 18.97 -21.26
N TYR A 580 7.36 18.82 -22.58
CA TYR A 580 8.46 19.23 -23.45
C TYR A 580 8.69 20.73 -23.23
N PRO A 581 9.94 21.20 -23.02
CA PRO A 581 10.23 22.58 -23.36
C PRO A 581 9.89 22.72 -24.83
N VAL A 582 9.04 23.69 -25.17
CA VAL A 582 8.74 24.01 -26.57
C VAL A 582 10.05 24.45 -27.22
N VAL A 583 10.79 23.51 -27.79
CA VAL A 583 11.94 23.80 -28.64
C VAL A 583 11.34 24.33 -29.93
N ASN A 584 11.17 25.65 -30.00
CA ASN A 584 11.01 26.29 -31.29
C ASN A 584 12.23 25.92 -32.12
N LYS A 585 12.03 25.20 -33.23
CA LYS A 585 13.08 24.81 -34.18
C LYS A 585 13.65 26.06 -34.88
N SER A 586 14.40 26.88 -34.14
CA SER A 586 15.32 27.85 -34.71
C SER A 586 16.45 28.11 -33.72
N ARG A 587 17.63 27.57 -34.06
CA ARG A 587 18.96 27.84 -33.50
C ARG A 587 19.21 27.39 -32.04
N SER A 588 19.95 26.28 -31.96
CA SER A 588 20.98 25.96 -30.94
C SER A 588 20.77 26.47 -29.51
N GLN A 589 19.99 25.75 -28.71
CA GLN A 589 20.13 25.74 -27.23
C GLN A 589 19.43 24.51 -26.66
N GLN A 590 20.16 23.72 -25.86
CA GLN A 590 19.65 22.56 -25.13
C GLN A 590 19.20 23.02 -23.74
N CYS A 591 17.88 22.97 -23.46
CA CYS A 591 17.42 22.91 -22.08
C CYS A 591 17.93 21.58 -21.49
N ALA A 592 18.84 21.65 -20.52
CA ALA A 592 19.36 20.46 -19.88
C ALA A 592 18.37 19.94 -18.82
N VAL A 593 17.98 18.67 -19.01
CA VAL A 593 17.34 17.72 -18.07
C VAL A 593 15.97 18.11 -17.50
N SER A 594 14.97 17.25 -17.75
CA SER A 594 13.70 17.22 -17.01
C SER A 594 13.99 17.18 -15.50
N PRO A 595 13.35 18.01 -14.66
CA PRO A 595 13.45 17.82 -13.22
C PRO A 595 12.87 16.45 -12.91
N LYS A 596 13.71 15.50 -12.47
CA LYS A 596 13.22 14.32 -11.76
C LYS A 596 12.63 14.85 -10.45
N TYR A 597 11.32 15.10 -10.42
CA TYR A 597 10.69 15.50 -9.17
C TYR A 597 10.76 14.32 -8.21
N ASN A 598 11.44 14.51 -7.08
CA ASN A 598 11.56 13.52 -6.02
C ASN A 598 10.14 13.27 -5.46
N ILE A 599 9.69 12.01 -5.44
CA ILE A 599 8.38 11.58 -4.93
C ILE A 599 8.19 12.03 -3.48
N THR A 600 9.24 11.98 -2.67
CA THR A 600 9.26 12.47 -1.30
C THR A 600 8.98 13.97 -1.24
N TRP A 601 9.50 14.74 -2.20
CA TRP A 601 9.26 16.18 -2.31
C TRP A 601 7.83 16.52 -2.72
N LEU A 602 7.24 15.77 -3.63
CA LEU A 602 5.85 15.94 -4.07
C LEU A 602 4.86 15.46 -3.01
N GLN A 603 5.21 14.40 -2.29
CA GLN A 603 4.44 13.92 -1.16
C GLN A 603 4.61 14.83 0.06
N HIS A 604 5.77 15.48 0.26
CA HIS A 604 5.93 16.57 1.23
C HIS A 604 5.12 17.80 0.82
N LEU A 605 5.06 18.17 -0.46
CA LEU A 605 4.21 19.26 -0.94
C LEU A 605 2.72 18.94 -0.77
N ARG A 606 2.31 17.69 -1.04
CA ARG A 606 0.95 17.20 -0.82
C ARG A 606 0.60 17.09 0.67
N ALA A 607 1.47 16.52 1.50
CA ALA A 607 1.26 16.37 2.94
C ALA A 607 1.38 17.71 3.68
N ALA A 608 2.30 18.61 3.29
CA ALA A 608 2.36 19.96 3.86
C ALA A 608 1.15 20.81 3.47
N ALA A 609 0.58 20.60 2.27
CA ALA A 609 -0.65 21.27 1.84
C ALA A 609 -1.93 20.67 2.47
N CYS A 610 -1.96 19.37 2.76
CA CYS A 610 -3.16 18.66 3.23
C CYS A 610 -3.18 18.35 4.75
N GLU A 611 -2.06 18.12 5.42
CA GLU A 611 -2.02 17.65 6.82
C GLU A 611 -1.66 18.75 7.84
N ARG A 612 -0.97 19.84 7.45
CA ARG A 612 -0.68 20.97 8.38
C ARG A 612 -1.76 22.04 8.45
N ALA A 613 -2.75 22.00 7.57
CA ALA A 613 -3.88 22.94 7.58
C ALA A 613 -4.74 22.82 8.85
N GLU A 614 -4.77 21.66 9.49
CA GLU A 614 -5.58 21.40 10.70
C GLU A 614 -4.90 21.82 12.02
N ALA A 615 -3.57 22.03 12.04
CA ALA A 615 -2.85 22.20 13.32
C ALA A 615 -2.56 23.66 13.72
N GLU A 616 -2.35 24.62 12.80
CA GLU A 616 -1.78 25.94 13.18
C GLU A 616 -2.33 27.18 12.43
N GLY A 617 -3.63 27.25 12.11
CA GLY A 617 -4.26 28.54 11.76
C GLY A 617 -3.66 29.27 10.54
N TRP A 618 -3.43 28.53 9.45
CA TRP A 618 -2.71 28.97 8.24
C TRP A 618 -3.43 30.01 7.37
N SER A 619 -4.72 30.27 7.61
CA SER A 619 -5.50 31.24 6.84
C SER A 619 -4.99 32.68 6.96
N LEU A 620 -4.37 33.03 8.09
CA LEU A 620 -3.78 34.35 8.34
C LEU A 620 -2.42 34.54 7.64
N ALA A 621 -1.61 33.48 7.49
CA ALA A 621 -0.29 33.56 6.84
C ALA A 621 -0.40 33.67 5.30
N LEU A 622 -1.37 32.98 4.70
CA LEU A 622 -1.66 33.08 3.27
C LEU A 622 -2.24 34.46 2.91
N GLN A 623 -3.04 35.06 3.80
CA GLN A 623 -3.50 36.45 3.69
C GLN A 623 -2.35 37.44 3.74
N ALA A 624 -1.36 37.25 4.63
CA ALA A 624 -0.19 38.12 4.71
C ALA A 624 0.70 38.06 3.44
N CYS A 625 0.74 36.93 2.73
CA CYS A 625 1.45 36.79 1.46
C CYS A 625 0.68 37.38 0.25
N THR A 626 -0.64 37.55 0.37
CA THR A 626 -1.51 38.04 -0.71
C THR A 626 -2.02 39.47 -0.48
N ASP A 627 -1.73 40.07 0.67
CA ASP A 627 -2.12 41.45 0.96
C ASP A 627 -1.31 42.43 0.13
N SER A 628 -1.89 42.84 -1.01
CA SER A 628 -1.40 43.86 -1.95
C SER A 628 -1.11 45.24 -1.33
N ASN A 629 -1.33 45.40 -0.02
CA ASN A 629 -1.07 46.61 0.76
C ASN A 629 0.25 46.61 1.55
N ALA A 630 1.10 45.59 1.42
CA ALA A 630 2.45 45.62 2.00
C ALA A 630 3.26 46.77 1.38
N THR A 631 3.50 47.82 2.17
CA THR A 631 4.08 49.10 1.72
C THR A 631 5.58 49.05 1.43
N SER A 632 6.24 47.90 1.62
CA SER A 632 7.61 47.67 1.13
C SER A 632 7.88 46.22 0.73
N PRO A 633 8.74 45.99 -0.27
CA PRO A 633 9.18 44.64 -0.69
C PRO A 633 9.80 43.82 0.45
N ASP A 634 10.50 44.47 1.39
CA ASP A 634 11.23 43.81 2.47
C ASP A 634 10.31 43.20 3.54
N ALA A 635 9.12 43.78 3.76
CA ALA A 635 8.13 43.27 4.72
C ALA A 635 7.41 42.01 4.19
N ALA A 636 7.09 41.98 2.89
CA ALA A 636 6.56 40.79 2.23
C ALA A 636 7.61 39.66 2.15
N TYR A 637 8.88 40.02 1.96
CA TYR A 637 9.99 39.06 1.90
C TYR A 637 10.31 38.43 3.27
N ALA A 638 10.18 39.18 4.36
CA ALA A 638 10.39 38.66 5.72
C ALA A 638 9.31 37.63 6.11
N ALA A 639 8.03 37.88 5.81
CA ALA A 639 6.94 36.94 6.05
C ALA A 639 7.03 35.68 5.16
N CYS A 640 7.52 35.83 3.92
CA CYS A 640 7.80 34.69 3.05
C CYS A 640 9.01 33.86 3.49
N SER A 641 9.96 34.44 4.24
CA SER A 641 11.20 33.74 4.60
C SER A 641 11.01 32.60 5.60
N GLU A 642 9.95 32.60 6.40
CA GLU A 642 9.64 31.54 7.36
C GLU A 642 8.88 30.38 6.70
N PHE A 643 7.97 30.70 5.76
CA PHE A 643 7.35 29.77 4.80
C PHE A 643 8.40 29.13 3.87
N ALA A 644 9.35 29.91 3.33
CA ALA A 644 10.41 29.44 2.44
C ALA A 644 11.56 28.69 3.16
N ARG A 645 11.69 28.84 4.48
CA ARG A 645 12.64 28.05 5.30
C ARG A 645 12.10 26.67 5.66
N THR A 646 10.79 26.49 5.72
CA THR A 646 10.13 25.22 6.07
C THR A 646 9.58 24.46 4.86
N SER A 647 9.37 25.16 3.75
CA SER A 647 9.06 24.59 2.44
C SER A 647 10.06 25.12 1.42
N HIS A 648 11.03 24.31 0.97
CA HIS A 648 11.83 24.71 -0.18
C HIS A 648 10.95 24.71 -1.42
N VAL A 649 10.34 25.85 -1.73
CA VAL A 649 9.87 26.14 -3.08
C VAL A 649 11.10 26.09 -3.99
N VAL A 650 11.23 25.01 -4.78
CA VAL A 650 12.32 24.89 -5.75
C VAL A 650 12.09 25.91 -6.86
N ARG A 651 12.61 27.12 -6.66
CA ARG A 651 12.83 28.09 -7.72
C ARG A 651 14.20 27.79 -8.35
N ALA A 652 14.27 26.77 -9.20
CA ALA A 652 15.45 26.55 -10.03
C ALA A 652 15.39 27.53 -11.23
N LEU A 653 15.71 28.80 -10.98
CA LEU A 653 16.02 29.76 -12.05
C LEU A 653 17.46 29.49 -12.48
N TYR A 654 17.62 28.67 -13.53
CA TYR A 654 18.87 28.63 -14.28
C TYR A 654 18.69 29.52 -15.51
N SER A 655 19.26 30.72 -15.46
CA SER A 655 19.52 31.50 -16.68
C SER A 655 20.89 31.07 -17.19
N ASP A 656 20.98 30.61 -18.43
CA ASP A 656 22.27 30.61 -19.10
C ASP A 656 22.77 32.07 -19.26
N SER A 657 24.06 32.25 -19.55
CA SER A 657 24.70 33.56 -19.71
C SER A 657 24.11 34.41 -20.84
N GLU A 658 23.13 33.90 -21.59
CA GLU A 658 22.53 34.53 -22.76
C GLU A 658 21.02 34.85 -22.60
N GLY A 659 20.40 34.47 -21.46
CA GLY A 659 19.05 34.91 -21.11
C GLY A 659 17.91 34.06 -21.69
N THR A 660 18.13 32.76 -21.93
CA THR A 660 17.10 31.85 -22.48
C THR A 660 16.06 31.43 -21.43
N GLU A 661 14.76 31.39 -21.82
CA GLU A 661 13.62 31.01 -20.95
C GLU A 661 13.52 29.49 -20.74
N CYS A 662 13.59 29.02 -19.50
CA CYS A 662 13.32 27.62 -19.09
C CYS A 662 12.13 27.56 -18.14
N CYS A 663 11.15 26.67 -18.36
CA CYS A 663 9.92 26.57 -17.56
C CYS A 663 10.02 25.46 -16.50
N ASN A 664 10.16 25.83 -15.22
CA ASN A 664 10.37 24.87 -14.12
C ASN A 664 9.44 25.10 -12.90
N THR A 665 8.37 25.89 -13.02
CA THR A 665 7.51 26.27 -11.87
C THR A 665 6.14 25.60 -11.94
N PHE A 666 5.82 24.81 -10.91
CA PHE A 666 4.47 24.33 -10.65
C PHE A 666 3.70 25.32 -9.78
N ILE A 667 2.44 25.55 -10.11
CA ILE A 667 1.50 26.34 -9.33
C ILE A 667 0.27 25.48 -9.09
N ILE A 668 -0.21 25.46 -7.86
CA ILE A 668 -1.53 24.96 -7.53
C ILE A 668 -2.46 26.17 -7.68
N ASP A 669 -3.40 26.12 -8.63
CA ASP A 669 -4.33 27.22 -8.82
C ASP A 669 -5.39 27.25 -7.71
N LEU A 670 -6.27 28.27 -7.74
CA LEU A 670 -7.30 28.48 -6.73
C LEU A 670 -8.39 27.39 -6.74
N GLN A 671 -8.38 26.48 -7.73
CA GLN A 671 -9.25 25.32 -7.84
C GLN A 671 -8.56 24.03 -7.34
N GLY A 672 -7.28 24.11 -6.92
CA GLY A 672 -6.49 22.95 -6.54
C GLY A 672 -5.85 22.23 -7.73
N ASP A 673 -6.00 22.75 -8.96
CA ASP A 673 -5.43 22.14 -10.14
C ASP A 673 -3.95 22.53 -10.27
N LEU A 674 -3.11 21.52 -10.47
CA LEU A 674 -1.69 21.74 -10.70
C LEU A 674 -1.46 22.23 -12.14
N ARG A 675 -0.78 23.36 -12.29
CA ARG A 675 -0.39 23.93 -13.59
C ARG A 675 1.11 24.20 -13.67
N LEU A 676 1.72 23.83 -14.78
CA LEU A 676 3.07 24.27 -15.13
C LEU A 676 2.98 25.68 -15.73
N GLN A 677 3.61 26.68 -15.11
CA GLN A 677 3.63 28.05 -15.63
C GLN A 677 5.04 28.48 -16.03
N CYS A 678 5.18 28.94 -17.28
CA CYS A 678 6.37 29.63 -17.75
C CYS A 678 6.31 31.10 -17.28
N LEU A 679 7.06 31.46 -16.23
CA LEU A 679 7.19 32.84 -15.83
C LEU A 679 8.19 33.55 -16.74
N ARG A 680 7.65 34.42 -17.61
CA ARG A 680 8.44 35.37 -18.39
C ARG A 680 9.18 36.30 -17.44
N GLY A 681 10.50 36.24 -17.42
CA GLY A 681 11.33 37.29 -16.83
C GLY A 681 11.23 38.54 -17.70
N THR A 682 10.14 39.31 -17.59
CA THR A 682 10.11 40.65 -18.16
C THR A 682 11.09 41.51 -17.37
N THR A 683 12.29 41.70 -17.91
CA THR A 683 13.13 42.84 -17.52
C THR A 683 12.32 44.12 -17.74
N PRO A 684 12.12 44.97 -16.71
CA PRO A 684 11.41 46.22 -16.90
C PRO A 684 12.33 47.19 -17.66
N GLY A 685 12.20 47.20 -18.97
CA GLY A 685 12.82 48.17 -19.88
C GLY A 685 12.17 49.55 -19.78
N TRP A 686 12.21 50.17 -18.60
CA TRP A 686 11.84 51.59 -18.38
C TRP A 686 13.01 52.45 -17.88
N LEU A 687 14.24 52.04 -18.19
CA LEU A 687 15.37 52.96 -18.23
C LEU A 687 15.75 53.15 -19.70
N LEU A 688 15.64 54.41 -20.16
CA LEU A 688 15.92 54.96 -21.49
C LEU A 688 14.64 55.35 -22.26
N LEU A 689 14.06 56.50 -21.90
CA LEU A 689 13.81 57.63 -22.81
C LEU A 689 13.06 58.77 -22.07
N GLY A 690 13.74 59.89 -21.89
CA GLY A 690 13.19 61.26 -21.89
C GLY A 690 12.01 61.61 -20.97
N VAL A 691 12.33 62.22 -19.83
CA VAL A 691 11.54 63.36 -19.30
C VAL A 691 11.56 64.44 -20.42
N PRO A 692 10.43 64.88 -21.02
CA PRO A 692 9.42 65.69 -20.33
C PRO A 692 7.99 65.62 -20.93
N VAL A 693 7.07 64.81 -20.41
CA VAL A 693 5.61 64.98 -20.65
C VAL A 693 4.79 64.76 -19.36
N VAL A 694 5.37 65.06 -18.20
CA VAL A 694 4.67 64.95 -16.90
C VAL A 694 3.88 66.23 -16.56
N PHE A 695 3.89 67.25 -17.42
CA PHE A 695 3.23 68.53 -17.14
C PHE A 695 1.84 68.75 -17.79
N LEU A 696 1.29 67.77 -18.52
CA LEU A 696 0.00 67.94 -19.23
C LEU A 696 -1.13 66.98 -18.82
N LEU A 697 -0.89 66.00 -17.94
CA LEU A 697 -1.95 65.11 -17.43
C LEU A 697 -2.32 65.34 -15.94
N ALA A 698 -1.67 66.28 -15.26
CA ALA A 698 -2.05 66.71 -13.92
C ALA A 698 -3.23 67.72 -13.88
N ILE A 699 -3.68 68.20 -15.04
CA ILE A 699 -4.75 69.21 -15.15
C ILE A 699 -6.13 68.57 -15.44
N VAL A 700 -6.20 67.31 -15.87
CA VAL A 700 -7.49 66.63 -16.19
C VAL A 700 -8.07 65.88 -14.98
N VAL A 701 -7.24 65.39 -14.05
CA VAL A 701 -7.71 64.63 -12.87
C VAL A 701 -8.15 65.54 -11.71
N THR A 702 -7.78 66.82 -11.73
CA THR A 702 -8.20 67.80 -10.71
C THR A 702 -9.61 68.39 -10.95
N MET A 703 -10.29 68.06 -12.05
CA MET A 703 -11.68 68.50 -12.30
C MET A 703 -12.76 67.44 -12.05
N THR A 704 -12.44 66.16 -11.85
CA THR A 704 -13.44 65.12 -11.54
C THR A 704 -13.57 64.77 -10.05
N PHE A 705 -12.61 65.15 -9.21
CA PHE A 705 -12.70 64.97 -7.75
C PHE A 705 -13.36 66.14 -6.99
N LYS A 706 -13.96 67.08 -7.72
CA LYS A 706 -14.68 68.25 -7.19
C LYS A 706 -16.19 68.18 -7.48
N LYS A 707 -16.85 67.05 -7.19
CA LYS A 707 -18.33 67.03 -7.16
C LYS A 707 -19.02 65.98 -6.28
N ALA A 708 -18.31 65.14 -5.54
CA ALA A 708 -18.95 64.09 -4.72
C ALA A 708 -18.50 64.07 -3.25
N ARG A 709 -18.06 65.21 -2.72
CA ARG A 709 -17.63 65.34 -1.31
C ARG A 709 -18.16 66.61 -0.63
N GLN A 710 -19.42 66.92 -0.90
CA GLN A 710 -20.21 67.83 -0.08
C GLN A 710 -21.58 67.21 0.14
N GLN A 711 -22.04 67.27 1.39
CA GLN A 711 -23.31 66.77 1.94
C GLN A 711 -23.29 65.33 2.46
N ALA A 712 -22.41 65.09 3.43
CA ALA A 712 -22.80 64.34 4.62
C ALA A 712 -23.00 65.36 5.74
N ALA A 713 -24.25 65.70 6.05
CA ALA A 713 -24.68 66.16 7.37
C ALA A 713 -26.22 66.34 7.39
N ASP A 714 -26.81 65.70 8.39
CA ASP A 714 -28.09 65.99 9.04
C ASP A 714 -29.43 65.46 8.47
N VAL A 715 -29.96 64.51 9.26
CA VAL A 715 -31.25 64.59 9.99
C VAL A 715 -32.46 63.82 9.42
N GLN A 716 -32.74 62.74 10.16
CA GLN A 716 -34.02 62.27 10.71
C GLN A 716 -35.15 61.75 9.81
N GLN A 717 -35.52 60.51 10.18
CA GLN A 717 -36.86 60.04 10.57
C GLN A 717 -37.93 59.78 9.50
N HIS A 718 -38.27 58.48 9.43
CA HIS A 718 -39.60 57.85 9.48
C HIS A 718 -40.56 57.93 8.28
N GLU A 719 -41.26 56.78 8.14
CA GLU A 719 -42.52 56.48 7.42
C GLU A 719 -42.43 56.00 5.95
N ASP A 720 -42.17 54.69 5.83
CA ASP A 720 -42.99 53.63 5.19
C ASP A 720 -43.57 53.71 3.76
N PRO A 721 -43.82 52.53 3.13
CA PRO A 721 -43.67 52.29 1.69
C PRO A 721 -44.98 51.92 0.97
N LEU A 722 -44.89 51.73 -0.36
CA LEU A 722 -45.59 50.75 -1.22
C LEU A 722 -45.88 51.35 -2.61
N ASP A 723 -45.37 50.73 -3.68
CA ASP A 723 -46.23 49.81 -4.45
C ASP A 723 -45.41 48.99 -5.46
N LEU A 724 -45.57 47.67 -5.35
CA LEU A 724 -45.14 46.63 -6.28
C LEU A 724 -46.42 45.94 -6.74
N ASP A 725 -46.54 45.70 -8.04
CA ASP A 725 -47.38 44.65 -8.63
C ASP A 725 -46.80 44.32 -10.01
N ALA A 726 -46.76 43.09 -10.53
CA ALA A 726 -47.04 41.76 -10.01
C ALA A 726 -46.64 40.73 -11.09
N ASN A 727 -46.50 39.45 -10.68
CA ASN A 727 -46.60 38.21 -11.46
C ASN A 727 -45.30 37.43 -11.80
N GLY A 728 -44.58 37.05 -10.75
CA GLY A 728 -43.89 35.76 -10.63
C GLY A 728 -44.40 35.01 -9.39
N PRO A 729 -44.22 33.69 -9.26
CA PRO A 729 -44.77 32.93 -8.14
C PRO A 729 -44.09 33.36 -6.83
N THR A 730 -44.84 34.04 -5.97
CA THR A 730 -44.42 34.48 -4.65
C THR A 730 -44.28 33.27 -3.74
N ILE A 731 -43.08 33.06 -3.22
CA ILE A 731 -42.84 32.24 -2.02
C ILE A 731 -43.23 33.15 -0.86
N GLU A 732 -44.33 32.85 -0.17
CA GLU A 732 -44.66 33.53 1.09
C GLU A 732 -43.64 33.11 2.16
N ILE A 733 -42.72 34.02 2.50
CA ILE A 733 -41.82 33.89 3.64
C ILE A 733 -42.44 34.74 4.76
N ALA A 734 -42.61 34.15 5.95
CA ALA A 734 -43.44 34.69 7.01
C ALA A 734 -42.82 35.83 7.85
N ASP A 735 -41.68 36.42 7.46
CA ASP A 735 -41.07 37.54 8.20
C ASP A 735 -40.14 38.42 7.32
N ASP A 736 -40.60 39.64 7.02
CA ASP A 736 -40.04 40.53 5.97
C ASP A 736 -38.94 41.50 6.48
N SER A 737 -38.27 41.19 7.60
CA SER A 737 -37.26 42.09 8.14
C SER A 737 -35.94 42.09 7.33
N PRO A 738 -35.29 43.26 7.07
CA PRO A 738 -33.99 43.34 6.38
C PRO A 738 -32.86 42.56 7.08
N VAL A 739 -33.02 42.27 8.37
CA VAL A 739 -32.11 41.46 9.18
C VAL A 739 -32.28 39.96 8.88
N SER A 740 -33.50 39.51 8.60
CA SER A 740 -33.81 38.14 8.14
C SER A 740 -33.20 37.87 6.76
N GLN A 741 -33.38 38.79 5.80
CA GLN A 741 -32.84 38.62 4.44
C GLN A 741 -31.31 38.63 4.38
N ARG A 742 -30.63 39.45 5.19
CA ARG A 742 -29.15 39.41 5.32
C ARG A 742 -28.67 38.10 5.94
N LYS A 743 -29.33 37.61 7.00
CA LYS A 743 -29.00 36.31 7.61
C LYS A 743 -29.18 35.16 6.62
N LEU A 744 -30.25 35.18 5.83
CA LEU A 744 -30.50 34.19 4.77
C LEU A 744 -29.41 34.27 3.68
N ALA A 745 -29.07 35.47 3.21
CA ALA A 745 -28.02 35.68 2.21
C ALA A 745 -26.63 35.22 2.72
N ASP A 746 -26.27 35.56 3.95
CA ASP A 746 -25.01 35.14 4.57
C ASP A 746 -24.94 33.61 4.73
N ARG A 747 -26.06 32.95 5.06
CA ARG A 747 -26.12 31.47 5.15
C ARG A 747 -26.09 30.78 3.79
N CYS A 748 -26.74 31.36 2.77
CA CYS A 748 -26.62 30.89 1.39
C CYS A 748 -25.19 31.06 0.84
N LEU A 749 -24.50 32.15 1.18
CA LEU A 749 -23.10 32.36 0.81
C LEU A 749 -22.17 31.38 1.52
N LEU A 750 -22.44 31.03 2.78
CA LEU A 750 -21.73 29.99 3.51
C LEU A 750 -21.93 28.60 2.88
N TRP A 751 -23.12 28.30 2.38
CA TRP A 751 -23.42 27.06 1.65
C TRP A 751 -22.77 26.98 0.27
N CYS A 752 -22.68 28.11 -0.42
CA CYS A 752 -21.99 28.27 -1.70
C CYS A 752 -20.47 28.45 -1.53
N SER A 753 -19.95 28.40 -0.31
CA SER A 753 -18.52 28.43 -0.05
C SER A 753 -17.81 27.25 -0.72
N GLU A 754 -16.53 27.41 -1.03
CA GLU A 754 -15.75 26.35 -1.67
C GLU A 754 -15.62 25.12 -0.75
N ASP A 755 -15.50 25.32 0.56
CA ASP A 755 -15.42 24.25 1.55
C ASP A 755 -16.70 23.39 1.56
N ALA A 756 -17.87 24.03 1.58
CA ALA A 756 -19.14 23.32 1.53
C ALA A 756 -19.36 22.61 0.18
N ARG A 757 -18.89 23.19 -0.93
CA ARG A 757 -18.90 22.54 -2.26
C ARG A 757 -17.97 21.33 -2.30
N ASN A 758 -16.81 21.39 -1.66
CA ASN A 758 -15.86 20.29 -1.62
C ASN A 758 -16.37 19.10 -0.82
N VAL A 759 -17.05 19.32 0.32
CA VAL A 759 -17.72 18.25 1.09
C VAL A 759 -18.74 17.51 0.21
N ARG A 760 -19.54 18.25 -0.58
CA ARG A 760 -20.54 17.64 -1.46
C ARG A 760 -19.92 16.94 -2.68
N ARG A 761 -18.82 17.47 -3.24
CA ARG A 761 -18.05 16.78 -4.30
C ARG A 761 -17.48 15.46 -3.78
N GLN A 762 -16.92 15.45 -2.57
CA GLN A 762 -16.43 14.22 -1.93
C GLN A 762 -17.57 13.21 -1.72
N LEU A 763 -18.76 13.67 -1.32
CA LEU A 763 -19.94 12.82 -1.23
C LEU A 763 -20.34 12.23 -2.60
N ALA A 764 -20.37 13.05 -3.65
CA ALA A 764 -20.66 12.60 -5.01
C ALA A 764 -19.63 11.60 -5.54
N ASP A 765 -18.34 11.83 -5.26
CA ASP A 765 -17.24 10.95 -5.66
C ASP A 765 -17.30 9.62 -4.92
N ARG A 766 -17.61 9.61 -3.62
CA ARG A 766 -17.85 8.38 -2.86
C ARG A 766 -18.98 7.55 -3.46
N LEU A 767 -20.10 8.17 -3.82
CA LEU A 767 -21.23 7.47 -4.46
C LEU A 767 -20.88 7.00 -5.88
N ARG A 768 -20.13 7.82 -6.64
CA ARG A 768 -19.63 7.47 -7.97
C ARG A 768 -18.74 6.24 -7.92
N GLU A 769 -17.75 6.24 -7.05
CA GLU A 769 -16.84 5.11 -6.85
C GLU A 769 -17.59 3.87 -6.36
N ARG A 770 -18.54 4.05 -5.45
CA ARG A 770 -19.30 2.93 -4.88
C ARG A 770 -20.20 2.21 -5.89
N PHE A 771 -20.84 2.94 -6.80
CA PHE A 771 -21.86 2.38 -7.68
C PHE A 771 -21.48 2.40 -9.17
N GLY A 772 -20.41 3.11 -9.55
CA GLY A 772 -19.97 3.26 -10.94
C GLY A 772 -20.89 4.17 -11.74
N PHE A 773 -21.37 5.26 -11.13
CA PHE A 773 -22.14 6.30 -11.83
C PHE A 773 -21.26 7.04 -12.85
N GLN A 774 -21.86 7.57 -13.93
CA GLN A 774 -21.12 8.34 -14.93
C GLN A 774 -20.68 9.68 -14.34
N ALA A 775 -19.45 10.12 -14.60
CA ALA A 775 -18.91 11.36 -14.01
C ALA A 775 -19.72 12.60 -14.42
N SER A 776 -20.19 12.61 -15.68
CA SER A 776 -21.10 13.64 -16.19
C SER A 776 -22.47 13.65 -15.50
N SER A 777 -23.01 12.48 -15.13
CA SER A 777 -24.24 12.34 -14.36
C SER A 777 -24.05 12.90 -12.94
N CYS A 778 -22.93 12.57 -12.29
CA CYS A 778 -22.60 13.08 -10.96
C CYS A 778 -22.51 14.60 -10.92
N ALA A 779 -21.82 15.23 -11.87
CA ALA A 779 -21.70 16.68 -11.94
C ALA A 779 -23.07 17.37 -12.06
N VAL A 780 -23.94 16.87 -12.95
CA VAL A 780 -25.28 17.43 -13.17
C VAL A 780 -26.18 17.25 -11.95
N GLN A 781 -26.15 16.07 -11.31
CA GLN A 781 -26.99 15.82 -10.13
C GLN A 781 -26.51 16.59 -8.89
N LEU A 782 -25.21 16.88 -8.81
CA LEU A 782 -24.65 17.71 -7.75
C LEU A 782 -25.14 19.17 -7.87
N GLU A 783 -25.08 19.75 -9.08
CA GLU A 783 -25.66 21.09 -9.34
C GLU A 783 -27.17 21.12 -9.04
N HIS A 784 -27.88 20.02 -9.37
CA HIS A 784 -29.30 19.91 -9.08
C HIS A 784 -29.60 19.87 -7.57
N LEU A 785 -28.81 19.11 -6.80
CA LEU A 785 -28.91 19.09 -5.34
C LEU A 785 -28.72 20.49 -4.74
N GLU A 786 -27.76 21.25 -5.23
CA GLU A 786 -27.50 22.62 -4.75
C GLU A 786 -28.69 23.55 -4.98
N ALA A 787 -29.31 23.47 -6.17
CA ALA A 787 -30.51 24.25 -6.47
C ALA A 787 -31.68 23.88 -5.53
N LEU A 788 -31.86 22.58 -5.26
CA LEU A 788 -32.93 22.10 -4.37
C LEU A 788 -32.73 22.57 -2.93
N VAL A 789 -31.51 22.46 -2.39
CA VAL A 789 -31.20 22.89 -1.02
C VAL A 789 -31.35 24.41 -0.88
N VAL A 790 -30.88 25.20 -1.85
CA VAL A 790 -31.05 26.66 -1.84
C VAL A 790 -32.53 27.06 -1.86
N SER A 791 -33.37 26.32 -2.59
CA SER A 791 -34.82 26.54 -2.58
C SER A 791 -35.44 26.28 -1.21
N HIS A 792 -35.01 25.22 -0.51
CA HIS A 792 -35.55 24.87 0.82
C HIS A 792 -34.97 25.73 1.94
N LEU A 793 -33.76 26.30 1.76
CA LEU A 793 -33.19 27.29 2.68
C LEU A 793 -34.06 28.55 2.78
N GLY A 794 -34.69 28.96 1.67
CA GLY A 794 -35.62 30.09 1.65
C GLY A 794 -36.89 29.86 2.46
N THR A 795 -37.38 28.61 2.52
CA THR A 795 -38.58 28.22 3.28
C THR A 795 -38.31 27.84 4.73
N SER A 796 -37.03 27.63 5.10
CA SER A 796 -36.61 27.21 6.43
C SER A 796 -35.91 28.35 7.22
N ASP A 797 -36.19 29.61 6.91
CA ASP A 797 -35.57 30.79 7.55
C ASP A 797 -34.03 30.75 7.57
N GLY A 798 -33.44 30.19 6.51
CA GLY A 798 -32.01 29.98 6.37
C GLY A 798 -31.46 28.83 7.24
N ASN A 799 -32.29 28.12 8.01
CA ASN A 799 -31.90 26.95 8.78
C ASN A 799 -31.56 25.76 7.89
N PHE A 800 -30.27 25.46 7.80
CA PHE A 800 -29.72 24.44 6.94
C PHE A 800 -30.21 23.03 7.28
N GLY A 801 -30.11 22.59 8.53
CA GLY A 801 -30.60 21.27 8.94
C GLY A 801 -32.08 21.06 8.68
N GLU A 802 -32.86 22.12 8.83
CA GLU A 802 -34.30 22.10 8.56
C GLU A 802 -34.59 22.11 7.06
N ALA A 803 -33.80 22.81 6.24
CA ALA A 803 -33.88 22.76 4.79
C ALA A 803 -33.55 21.37 4.22
N VAL A 804 -32.47 20.74 4.72
CA VAL A 804 -32.07 19.38 4.33
C VAL A 804 -33.12 18.36 4.78
N LYS A 805 -33.61 18.47 6.02
CA LYS A 805 -34.67 17.62 6.54
C LYS A 805 -35.95 17.73 5.72
N ASN A 806 -36.41 18.95 5.44
CA ASN A 806 -37.64 19.17 4.65
C ASN A 806 -37.49 18.64 3.21
N LEU A 807 -36.31 18.81 2.61
CA LEU A 807 -36.00 18.27 1.28
C LEU A 807 -35.96 16.73 1.28
N HIS A 808 -35.33 16.13 2.30
CA HIS A 808 -35.27 14.68 2.51
C HIS A 808 -36.68 14.09 2.68
N GLU A 809 -37.52 14.72 3.51
CA GLU A 809 -38.92 14.35 3.72
C GLU A 809 -39.74 14.45 2.41
N SER A 810 -39.62 15.55 1.66
CA SER A 810 -40.33 15.77 0.39
C SER A 810 -39.97 14.73 -0.70
N ILE A 811 -38.69 14.35 -0.80
CA ILE A 811 -38.23 13.35 -1.78
C ILE A 811 -38.69 11.94 -1.36
N LEU A 812 -38.72 11.64 -0.07
CA LEU A 812 -39.03 10.30 0.46
C LEU A 812 -40.51 10.06 0.81
N GLU A 813 -41.37 11.08 0.86
CA GLU A 813 -42.83 10.88 0.97
C GLU A 813 -43.39 10.00 -0.15
N HIS A 814 -42.85 10.13 -1.38
CA HIS A 814 -43.21 9.28 -2.51
C HIS A 814 -42.79 7.80 -2.30
N PHE A 815 -41.74 7.55 -1.52
CA PHE A 815 -41.26 6.22 -1.16
C PHE A 815 -42.14 5.56 -0.09
N GLU A 816 -42.67 6.32 0.86
CA GLU A 816 -43.55 5.82 1.91
C GLU A 816 -44.82 5.22 1.32
N HIS A 817 -45.44 5.91 0.37
CA HIS A 817 -46.59 5.43 -0.37
C HIS A 817 -46.30 4.13 -1.14
N TRP A 818 -45.11 3.98 -1.73
CA TRP A 818 -44.68 2.75 -2.39
C TRP A 818 -44.50 1.60 -1.38
N HIS A 819 -43.83 1.86 -0.26
CA HIS A 819 -43.53 0.85 0.76
C HIS A 819 -44.81 0.33 1.45
N LEU A 820 -45.78 1.22 1.70
CA LEU A 820 -47.12 0.86 2.17
C LEU A 820 -47.85 -0.02 1.14
N HIS A 821 -47.73 0.28 -0.16
CA HIS A 821 -48.34 -0.54 -1.22
C HIS A 821 -47.69 -1.93 -1.40
N VAL A 822 -46.38 -2.05 -1.24
CA VAL A 822 -45.65 -3.34 -1.33
C VAL A 822 -45.88 -4.20 -0.08
N SER A 823 -46.01 -3.59 1.09
CA SER A 823 -46.28 -4.30 2.35
C SER A 823 -47.73 -4.79 2.48
N GLU A 824 -48.70 -4.12 1.83
CA GLU A 824 -50.10 -4.54 1.80
C GLU A 824 -50.43 -5.59 0.72
N ARG A 825 -49.62 -5.70 -0.34
CA ARG A 825 -49.82 -6.70 -1.41
C ARG A 825 -48.74 -7.79 -1.35
N PRO A 826 -48.98 -8.93 -0.69
CA PRO A 826 -48.07 -10.06 -0.85
C PRO A 826 -48.04 -10.44 -2.33
N VAL A 827 -46.90 -10.27 -2.98
CA VAL A 827 -46.64 -10.82 -4.31
C VAL A 827 -46.73 -12.33 -4.17
N ALA A 828 -47.91 -12.88 -4.44
CA ALA A 828 -48.15 -14.31 -4.48
C ALA A 828 -47.43 -14.90 -5.71
N LEU A 829 -46.12 -15.13 -5.56
CA LEU A 829 -45.34 -15.92 -6.49
C LEU A 829 -45.92 -17.34 -6.50
N LYS A 830 -46.53 -17.72 -7.63
CA LYS A 830 -47.01 -19.09 -7.85
C LYS A 830 -45.86 -20.07 -7.58
N SER A 831 -46.17 -21.07 -6.78
CA SER A 831 -45.26 -21.91 -5.98
C SER A 831 -44.20 -22.74 -6.73
N SER A 832 -44.23 -22.81 -8.06
CA SER A 832 -43.29 -23.64 -8.83
C SER A 832 -41.94 -22.98 -9.12
N SER A 833 -41.87 -21.65 -9.25
CA SER A 833 -40.62 -20.93 -9.56
C SER A 833 -39.81 -20.52 -8.33
N ALA A 834 -40.48 -20.30 -7.18
CA ALA A 834 -39.81 -19.96 -5.92
C ALA A 834 -39.05 -21.14 -5.29
N ALA A 835 -39.53 -22.37 -5.46
CA ALA A 835 -38.85 -23.58 -5.01
C ALA A 835 -37.56 -23.85 -5.82
N TYR A 836 -37.62 -23.64 -7.14
CA TYR A 836 -36.45 -23.73 -8.02
C TYR A 836 -35.38 -22.68 -7.68
N ALA A 837 -35.80 -21.45 -7.35
CA ALA A 837 -34.90 -20.38 -6.92
C ALA A 837 -34.20 -20.67 -5.59
N LYS A 838 -34.96 -21.11 -4.56
CA LYS A 838 -34.41 -21.48 -3.25
C LYS A 838 -33.46 -22.68 -3.31
N ALA A 839 -33.64 -23.59 -4.26
CA ALA A 839 -32.74 -24.72 -4.46
C ALA A 839 -31.37 -24.30 -5.04
N LYS A 840 -31.32 -23.23 -5.84
CA LYS A 840 -30.08 -22.72 -6.47
C LYS A 840 -29.35 -21.64 -5.65
N MET A 841 -29.99 -21.09 -4.61
CA MET A 841 -29.41 -20.06 -3.75
C MET A 841 -28.46 -20.65 -2.70
N ASN A 842 -27.29 -20.02 -2.55
CA ASN A 842 -26.35 -20.33 -1.47
C ASN A 842 -26.82 -19.77 -0.12
N ARG A 843 -26.11 -20.11 0.97
CA ARG A 843 -26.51 -19.77 2.34
C ARG A 843 -26.59 -18.25 2.58
N SER A 844 -25.67 -17.49 1.98
CA SER A 844 -25.65 -16.02 2.00
C SER A 844 -26.89 -15.41 1.34
N GLN A 845 -27.23 -15.85 0.12
CA GLN A 845 -28.41 -15.38 -0.61
C GLN A 845 -29.73 -15.67 0.13
N LYS A 846 -29.82 -16.83 0.79
CA LYS A 846 -31.00 -17.19 1.61
C LYS A 846 -31.17 -16.28 2.83
N GLN A 847 -30.06 -15.87 3.44
CA GLN A 847 -30.05 -14.98 4.61
C GLN A 847 -30.43 -13.55 4.24
N HIS A 848 -29.98 -13.06 3.07
CA HIS A 848 -30.29 -11.72 2.57
C HIS A 848 -31.78 -11.56 2.19
N VAL A 849 -32.36 -12.58 1.55
CA VAL A 849 -33.81 -12.62 1.23
C VAL A 849 -34.65 -12.75 2.51
N SER A 850 -34.17 -13.48 3.51
CA SER A 850 -34.83 -13.58 4.81
C SER A 850 -34.85 -12.24 5.53
N TRP A 851 -33.77 -11.46 5.45
CA TRP A 851 -33.70 -10.10 5.98
C TRP A 851 -34.71 -9.16 5.28
N PHE A 852 -34.76 -9.22 3.94
CA PHE A 852 -35.68 -8.41 3.14
C PHE A 852 -37.16 -8.65 3.46
N LEU A 853 -37.54 -9.88 3.84
CA LEU A 853 -38.92 -10.25 4.12
C LEU A 853 -39.32 -10.14 5.60
N ALA A 854 -38.36 -9.92 6.51
CA ALA A 854 -38.60 -10.08 7.95
C ALA A 854 -39.05 -8.83 8.70
N ASP A 855 -38.96 -7.61 8.14
CA ASP A 855 -39.20 -6.42 8.96
C ASP A 855 -40.28 -5.47 8.42
N ARG A 856 -41.53 -5.72 8.86
CA ARG A 856 -42.69 -4.84 8.66
C ARG A 856 -42.58 -3.50 9.43
N ASN A 857 -41.64 -3.36 10.36
CA ASN A 857 -41.53 -2.19 11.23
C ASN A 857 -40.37 -1.26 10.85
N MET A 858 -39.64 -1.56 9.77
CA MET A 858 -38.49 -0.77 9.35
C MET A 858 -38.90 0.56 8.70
N ALA A 859 -40.03 0.63 8.00
CA ALA A 859 -40.55 1.87 7.42
C ALA A 859 -40.66 2.99 8.47
N HIS A 860 -41.02 2.67 9.71
CA HIS A 860 -41.11 3.65 10.80
C HIS A 860 -39.77 3.99 11.48
N LYS A 861 -38.73 3.16 11.29
CA LYS A 861 -37.35 3.37 11.79
C LYS A 861 -36.39 3.97 10.76
N VAL A 862 -36.74 3.90 9.48
CA VAL A 862 -35.99 4.51 8.36
C VAL A 862 -35.91 6.04 8.49
N TRP A 863 -36.91 6.66 9.12
CA TRP A 863 -37.00 8.11 9.34
C TRP A 863 -36.26 8.64 10.58
N GLN A 864 -35.38 7.85 11.21
CA GLN A 864 -34.72 8.22 12.47
C GLN A 864 -33.19 8.10 12.47
N ARG A 865 -32.50 8.32 11.33
CA ARG A 865 -31.08 8.69 11.38
C ARG A 865 -30.94 10.19 11.68
N GLN A 866 -29.96 10.55 12.51
CA GLN A 866 -29.99 11.78 13.30
C GLN A 866 -29.16 12.95 12.74
N THR A 867 -28.44 12.79 11.63
CA THR A 867 -27.49 13.81 11.12
C THR A 867 -27.84 14.32 9.72
N GLU A 868 -27.48 15.57 9.44
CA GLU A 868 -27.72 16.25 8.15
C GLU A 868 -26.95 15.59 6.99
N ASP A 869 -25.76 15.05 7.26
CA ASP A 869 -24.91 14.39 6.25
C ASP A 869 -25.52 13.08 5.74
N ASP A 870 -26.16 12.29 6.61
CA ASP A 870 -26.85 11.06 6.21
C ASP A 870 -28.03 11.37 5.28
N GLN A 871 -28.76 12.45 5.57
CA GLN A 871 -29.89 12.90 4.75
C GLN A 871 -29.42 13.38 3.38
N LEU A 872 -28.30 14.12 3.31
CA LEU A 872 -27.70 14.54 2.05
C LEU A 872 -27.19 13.36 1.20
N GLU A 873 -26.59 12.34 1.83
CA GLU A 873 -26.15 11.12 1.15
C GLU A 873 -27.31 10.38 0.48
N GLU A 874 -28.43 10.24 1.19
CA GLU A 874 -29.63 9.59 0.65
C GLU A 874 -30.28 10.40 -0.48
N ILE A 875 -30.40 11.73 -0.33
CA ILE A 875 -30.92 12.61 -1.40
C ILE A 875 -30.04 12.47 -2.65
N LEU A 876 -28.72 12.58 -2.50
CA LEU A 876 -27.81 12.52 -3.64
C LEU A 876 -27.81 11.14 -4.30
N LEU A 877 -27.86 10.05 -3.53
CA LEU A 877 -27.99 8.70 -4.07
C LEU A 877 -29.25 8.56 -4.94
N TYR A 878 -30.39 9.09 -4.47
CA TYR A 878 -31.63 9.06 -5.25
C TYR A 878 -31.50 9.82 -6.58
N LEU A 879 -30.92 11.03 -6.54
CA LEU A 879 -30.70 11.86 -7.72
C LEU A 879 -29.77 11.18 -8.74
N LEU A 880 -28.71 10.50 -8.29
CA LEU A 880 -27.79 9.76 -9.16
C LEU A 880 -28.46 8.56 -9.85
N ILE A 881 -29.27 7.79 -9.11
CA ILE A 881 -30.07 6.70 -9.69
C ILE A 881 -31.05 7.26 -10.72
N TRP A 882 -31.72 8.36 -10.39
CA TRP A 882 -32.62 9.05 -11.32
C TRP A 882 -31.87 9.55 -12.56
N GLY A 883 -30.65 10.06 -12.40
CA GLY A 883 -29.73 10.49 -13.46
C GLY A 883 -29.47 9.40 -14.49
N GLU A 884 -29.00 8.22 -14.03
CA GLU A 884 -28.69 7.07 -14.90
C GLU A 884 -29.94 6.38 -15.48
N ALA A 885 -31.04 6.37 -14.72
CA ALA A 885 -32.25 5.62 -15.06
C ALA A 885 -33.14 6.35 -16.07
N GLY A 886 -32.60 7.19 -16.97
CA GLY A 886 -33.36 8.07 -17.87
C GLY A 886 -34.56 7.41 -18.57
N ASN A 887 -34.39 6.20 -19.09
CA ASN A 887 -35.44 5.44 -19.78
C ASN A 887 -36.42 4.69 -18.86
N LEU A 888 -36.13 4.61 -17.56
CA LEU A 888 -36.90 3.90 -16.54
C LEU A 888 -37.64 4.86 -15.59
N ARG A 889 -37.47 6.18 -15.75
CA ARG A 889 -38.05 7.22 -14.86
C ARG A 889 -39.58 7.18 -14.75
N PHE A 890 -40.25 6.61 -15.75
CA PHE A 890 -41.72 6.48 -15.76
C PHE A 890 -42.23 5.28 -14.96
N MET A 891 -41.34 4.56 -14.27
CA MET A 891 -41.66 3.43 -13.39
C MET A 891 -41.23 3.80 -11.95
N PRO A 892 -42.01 4.64 -11.24
CA PRO A 892 -41.62 5.14 -9.92
C PRO A 892 -41.40 4.00 -8.91
N GLU A 893 -42.15 2.90 -9.02
CA GLU A 893 -41.98 1.72 -8.18
C GLU A 893 -40.64 1.00 -8.41
N LEU A 894 -40.14 1.02 -9.65
CA LEU A 894 -38.84 0.43 -10.00
C LEU A 894 -37.70 1.31 -9.50
N LEU A 895 -37.83 2.64 -9.62
CA LEU A 895 -36.86 3.57 -9.04
C LEU A 895 -36.80 3.42 -7.52
N CYS A 896 -37.95 3.26 -6.86
CA CYS A 896 -38.00 3.06 -5.43
C CYS A 896 -37.28 1.78 -4.99
N PHE A 897 -37.50 0.70 -5.72
CA PHE A 897 -36.82 -0.57 -5.51
C PHE A 897 -35.30 -0.48 -5.70
N LEU A 898 -34.83 0.21 -6.75
CA LEU A 898 -33.41 0.39 -7.03
C LEU A 898 -32.72 1.23 -5.94
N PHE A 899 -33.39 2.28 -5.49
CA PHE A 899 -32.92 3.12 -4.39
C PHE A 899 -32.82 2.32 -3.09
N GLU A 900 -33.82 1.52 -2.71
CA GLU A 900 -33.76 0.72 -1.48
C GLU A 900 -32.62 -0.30 -1.50
N ILE A 901 -32.37 -0.94 -2.65
CA ILE A 901 -31.22 -1.82 -2.81
C ILE A 901 -29.91 -1.05 -2.65
N ALA A 902 -29.73 0.05 -3.39
CA ALA A 902 -28.52 0.84 -3.34
C ALA A 902 -28.28 1.43 -1.93
N ARG A 903 -29.35 1.87 -1.25
CA ARG A 903 -29.33 2.37 0.12
C ARG A 903 -28.92 1.30 1.12
N GLY A 904 -29.46 0.07 1.00
CA GLY A 904 -29.00 -1.08 1.79
C GLY A 904 -27.51 -1.36 1.61
N HIS A 905 -26.97 -1.01 0.44
CA HIS A 905 -25.55 -1.08 0.14
C HIS A 905 -24.72 0.11 0.61
N LEU A 906 -25.29 1.22 1.13
CA LEU A 906 -24.53 2.34 1.72
C LEU A 906 -23.86 1.97 3.05
N SER A 907 -24.53 1.15 3.86
CA SER A 907 -24.01 0.65 5.14
C SER A 907 -23.29 -0.70 5.04
N ALA A 908 -23.30 -1.34 3.87
CA ALA A 908 -22.51 -2.54 3.64
C ALA A 908 -21.01 -2.17 3.58
N PRO A 909 -20.08 -3.00 4.07
CA PRO A 909 -18.66 -2.79 3.81
C PRO A 909 -18.43 -2.74 2.30
N THR A 910 -17.99 -1.59 1.77
CA THR A 910 -17.70 -1.42 0.35
C THR A 910 -16.44 -2.19 0.03
N THR A 911 -16.54 -3.12 -0.92
CA THR A 911 -15.40 -3.95 -1.30
C THR A 911 -14.58 -3.39 -2.45
N CYS A 912 -15.02 -2.37 -3.24
CA CYS A 912 -14.18 -1.60 -4.18
C CYS A 912 -14.85 -0.46 -4.96
N ALA A 913 -14.01 0.38 -5.63
CA ALA A 913 -14.43 1.36 -6.61
C ALA A 913 -14.80 0.67 -7.94
N VAL A 914 -15.99 0.99 -8.44
CA VAL A 914 -16.59 0.41 -9.62
C VAL A 914 -16.28 1.31 -10.83
N HIS A 915 -15.93 0.73 -11.98
CA HIS A 915 -15.60 1.52 -13.18
C HIS A 915 -16.75 2.44 -13.61
N GLU A 916 -16.40 3.59 -14.19
CA GLU A 916 -17.39 4.57 -14.65
C GLU A 916 -18.40 3.94 -15.63
N GLY A 917 -19.70 4.15 -15.36
CA GLY A 917 -20.79 3.64 -16.20
C GLY A 917 -21.23 2.21 -15.88
N TRP A 918 -20.64 1.55 -14.88
CA TRP A 918 -21.07 0.21 -14.46
C TRP A 918 -22.54 0.17 -14.02
N TYR A 919 -23.03 1.17 -13.29
CA TYR A 919 -24.44 1.20 -12.86
C TYR A 919 -25.38 1.16 -14.06
N LEU A 920 -25.06 1.97 -15.07
CA LEU A 920 -25.77 1.99 -16.34
C LEU A 920 -25.66 0.64 -17.07
N GLU A 921 -24.48 0.05 -17.13
CA GLU A 921 -24.20 -1.16 -17.90
C GLU A 921 -24.77 -2.45 -17.30
N LYS A 922 -24.66 -2.59 -15.98
CA LYS A 922 -24.97 -3.82 -15.27
C LYS A 922 -26.34 -3.80 -14.61
N ILE A 923 -26.89 -2.62 -14.33
CA ILE A 923 -28.20 -2.47 -13.68
C ILE A 923 -29.24 -1.91 -14.66
N VAL A 924 -29.03 -0.69 -15.18
CA VAL A 924 -30.06 0.01 -15.97
C VAL A 924 -30.27 -0.61 -17.36
N LYS A 925 -29.20 -0.85 -18.14
CA LYS A 925 -29.27 -1.39 -19.51
C LYS A 925 -29.96 -2.78 -19.55
N PRO A 926 -29.68 -3.73 -18.64
CA PRO A 926 -30.37 -5.02 -18.62
C PRO A 926 -31.87 -4.89 -18.28
N LEU A 927 -32.22 -4.02 -17.33
CA LEU A 927 -33.62 -3.75 -16.97
C LEU A 927 -34.39 -3.16 -18.16
N TYR A 928 -33.84 -2.12 -18.79
CA TYR A 928 -34.41 -1.52 -19.99
C TYR A 928 -34.54 -2.53 -21.14
N SER A 929 -33.50 -3.35 -21.38
CA SER A 929 -33.52 -4.37 -22.43
C SER A 929 -34.59 -5.43 -22.20
N CYS A 930 -34.85 -5.79 -20.94
CA CYS A 930 -35.92 -6.71 -20.57
C CYS A 930 -37.29 -6.11 -20.90
N ILE A 931 -37.57 -4.90 -20.40
CA ILE A 931 -38.83 -4.18 -20.64
C ILE A 931 -39.05 -3.95 -22.13
N PHE A 932 -38.00 -3.56 -22.86
CA PHE A 932 -38.06 -3.34 -24.29
C PHE A 932 -38.47 -4.60 -25.05
N LYS A 933 -37.91 -5.77 -24.72
CA LYS A 933 -38.29 -7.06 -25.33
C LYS A 933 -39.71 -7.49 -24.98
N GLU A 934 -40.19 -7.14 -23.78
CA GLU A 934 -41.55 -7.43 -23.34
C GLU A 934 -42.59 -6.47 -23.93
N THR A 935 -42.16 -5.31 -24.43
CA THR A 935 -43.05 -4.26 -24.96
C THR A 935 -43.05 -4.22 -26.50
N TYR A 936 -41.95 -4.58 -27.13
CA TYR A 936 -41.74 -4.41 -28.59
C TYR A 936 -41.31 -5.71 -29.28
N GLN A 937 -41.82 -5.95 -30.49
CA GLN A 937 -41.45 -7.13 -31.31
C GLN A 937 -40.17 -6.93 -32.15
N GLY A 938 -39.51 -5.77 -32.03
CA GLY A 938 -38.32 -5.40 -32.81
C GLY A 938 -38.42 -3.99 -33.41
N MET A 939 -37.45 -3.65 -34.28
CA MET A 939 -37.42 -2.38 -35.01
C MET A 939 -37.90 -2.54 -36.45
N LYS A 940 -38.77 -1.63 -36.92
CA LYS A 940 -39.16 -1.50 -38.33
C LYS A 940 -38.91 -0.06 -38.78
N ASN A 941 -38.06 0.14 -39.79
CA ASN A 941 -37.65 1.47 -40.28
C ASN A 941 -37.11 2.40 -39.16
N GLY A 942 -36.32 1.84 -38.23
CA GLY A 942 -35.77 2.60 -37.10
C GLY A 942 -36.79 3.00 -36.02
N LYS A 943 -38.04 2.53 -36.09
CA LYS A 943 -39.06 2.75 -35.06
C LYS A 943 -39.43 1.43 -34.36
N PRO A 944 -39.55 1.41 -33.01
CA PRO A 944 -40.03 0.24 -32.28
C PRO A 944 -41.48 -0.09 -32.66
N GLN A 945 -41.82 -1.37 -32.86
CA GLN A 945 -43.22 -1.80 -33.05
C GLN A 945 -43.79 -2.41 -31.76
N LEU A 946 -44.88 -1.82 -31.26
CA LEU A 946 -45.59 -2.30 -30.08
C LEU A 946 -46.13 -3.72 -30.28
N LEU A 947 -46.01 -4.55 -29.25
CA LEU A 947 -46.79 -5.78 -29.12
C LEU A 947 -48.29 -5.41 -29.11
N GLY A 948 -49.10 -6.11 -29.92
CA GLY A 948 -50.54 -5.86 -30.01
C GLY A 948 -51.24 -5.94 -28.64
N PRO A 949 -52.43 -5.32 -28.50
CA PRO A 949 -53.11 -5.07 -27.22
C PRO A 949 -53.42 -6.33 -26.39
N GLU A 950 -53.35 -7.53 -26.96
CA GLU A 950 -53.56 -8.80 -26.24
C GLU A 950 -52.31 -9.31 -25.48
N ARG A 951 -51.15 -8.63 -25.60
CA ARG A 951 -49.87 -9.08 -24.99
C ARG A 951 -49.13 -8.01 -24.18
N MET A 952 -49.78 -6.94 -23.75
CA MET A 952 -49.16 -6.06 -22.74
C MET A 952 -49.07 -6.81 -21.39
N PRO A 953 -47.92 -6.77 -20.68
CA PRO A 953 -47.82 -7.33 -19.33
C PRO A 953 -48.77 -6.60 -18.37
N LYS A 954 -49.42 -7.34 -17.47
CA LYS A 954 -50.10 -6.83 -16.28
C LYS A 954 -49.14 -6.71 -15.12
#